data_AF-A0A3R6ZAT4-F1
#
_entry.id   AF-A0A3R6ZAT4-F1
#
_cell.length_a   1.000
_cell.length_b   1.000
_cell.length_c   1.000
_cell.angle_alpha   90.00
_cell.angle_beta   90.00
_cell.angle_gamma   90.00
#
_symmetry.space_group_name_H-M   'P 1'
#
loop_
_entity.id
_entity.type
_entity.pdbx_description
1 polymer ?
#
loop_
_entity_poly.entity_id
_entity_poly.type
_entity_poly.pdbx_seq_one_letter_code
_entity_poly.pdbx_strand_id
1 'polypeptide(L)'
;MRIAVKVQGDRVRLVPYAARHVLKYHEWMKDPFLLEMTASEPLSLEEEQQMQVTWREDPTKATFIVFAHDAGDEETEDEMAGDVNLFFYDDEDVANCEIDIMVAEARYRGKGIGREAVLLMMSYAVVHWKVHRFYCKINEANEASLGLFRKYVWFVSTLWMIRPHLACVGKDVRSGDEEAAKAELAAVEAQDEDDVDDESDTNEEDTGLTENQNRLLYLISLYTKPAILSTDKEEWIRKPALLVLLYEAIVSQAVDYDYAPASELVENKRKYFNISQEGKSDLDFLREEELLNGLKLASKSYQPVTCYQISEKGQELITKLGKSDKAPIHGMAYAPGTRNLLRVEWDGHEYWLVDNESGYRRVSSVTETETVSYVSSAYVPQCLRRGGRPTLSNAHRAHECGLSDSTIKDQLDEIITLNSVSLIVAEFIPFGANQLVQLNCNLGSTERVQGGFFTSVVDGNATGTQISVDPGLTSVHILDYSLTNHVNFEADIHYPEAPGVVQVETFGCSLTASGSCFYGMQVRRLPVRSPLVTVGVRQVEAIMDRIKDNISLDHLSRLLVDVQKDSSQIVDSVLSAYQRSLLGLVFMNEDSNRDKINLIIANEITPHLTAEEYMDKGEYENELKQVIGDTRAAFDISEHDTLIFGAFGLLIAGPNSRHHEPLLCSFLEYESMNLFTQNFFARVFIVVDDMKTVRTMIDVAERDPNRLSDIRRRLAVLSKEIILLEETLGFLRESLDDAEIPPEPPEQAGRALYERLQLGSLSTQLKRRVKDLEKKMDGARHELAVLNEMSTIFSEDRIYKQHEAIRYHTRSLCELQTINERSATTLQLIQVVLSGSLAFQILHQFTGDWSLLNENWAKAILNPLVLDNPGLWFVLSLLFWAAVATGLLFLLKTFVNRSQGVVTIRMTKQVPIDMKLLATFLRTKNISDESHVYDGNVKVAKVMWSEQFKKEWGGTVPTVQLEYDEENAFMLQIVISYQRRQANKQLAFNADELYTRLMQELDAAKIFTPATPQRTPSPAVEDKRAN
;
A
#
# COMPACT_ATOMS: atom_id res chain seq x y z
N MET A 1 13.27 1.18 -23.64
CA MET A 1 14.66 0.68 -23.70
C MET A 1 14.90 0.12 -25.10
N ARG A 2 15.90 0.53 -25.90
CA ARG A 2 16.13 -0.08 -27.24
C ARG A 2 17.20 -1.15 -27.18
N ILE A 3 16.81 -2.39 -27.43
CA ILE A 3 17.68 -3.57 -27.36
C ILE A 3 18.37 -3.76 -28.71
N ALA A 4 19.69 -3.53 -28.74
CA ALA A 4 20.52 -3.69 -29.95
C ALA A 4 21.72 -4.63 -29.75
N VAL A 5 21.90 -5.18 -28.54
CA VAL A 5 23.07 -5.96 -28.16
C VAL A 5 22.70 -7.44 -28.09
N LYS A 6 23.49 -8.30 -28.72
CA LYS A 6 23.36 -9.77 -28.60
C LYS A 6 24.09 -10.23 -27.33
N VAL A 7 23.53 -11.19 -26.61
CA VAL A 7 24.15 -11.75 -25.39
C VAL A 7 24.60 -13.17 -25.69
N GLN A 8 25.88 -13.46 -25.49
CA GLN A 8 26.48 -14.75 -25.80
C GLN A 8 26.85 -15.48 -24.52
N GLY A 9 26.38 -16.72 -24.37
CA GLY A 9 26.85 -17.69 -23.39
C GLY A 9 27.65 -18.83 -24.02
N ASP A 10 27.88 -19.88 -23.23
CA ASP A 10 28.65 -21.06 -23.60
C ASP A 10 27.86 -21.99 -24.54
N ARG A 11 26.55 -22.15 -24.33
CA ARG A 11 25.66 -23.01 -25.14
C ARG A 11 24.49 -22.26 -25.78
N VAL A 12 24.28 -21.00 -25.41
CA VAL A 12 23.12 -20.21 -25.83
C VAL A 12 23.55 -18.83 -26.32
N ARG A 13 22.93 -18.36 -27.39
CA ARG A 13 23.03 -16.97 -27.88
C ARG A 13 21.64 -16.34 -27.85
N LEU A 14 21.51 -15.20 -27.16
CA LEU A 14 20.28 -14.41 -27.10
C LEU A 14 20.34 -13.31 -28.16
N VAL A 15 19.42 -13.35 -29.12
CA VAL A 15 19.33 -12.39 -30.23
C VAL A 15 18.02 -11.60 -30.10
N PRO A 16 18.03 -10.25 -30.19
CA PRO A 16 16.79 -9.47 -30.08
C PRO A 16 15.75 -9.89 -31.11
N TYR A 17 14.48 -9.94 -30.71
CA TYR A 17 13.39 -10.37 -31.59
C TYR A 17 13.22 -9.42 -32.78
N ALA A 18 13.08 -9.98 -33.99
CA ALA A 18 13.09 -9.26 -35.26
C ALA A 18 12.17 -9.96 -36.27
N ALA A 19 11.71 -9.22 -37.28
CA ALA A 19 10.75 -9.69 -38.27
C ALA A 19 11.12 -11.01 -38.96
N ARG A 20 12.42 -11.31 -39.14
CA ARG A 20 12.90 -12.57 -39.72
C ARG A 20 12.60 -13.82 -38.87
N HIS A 21 12.40 -13.66 -37.57
CA HIS A 21 12.13 -14.78 -36.65
C HIS A 21 10.63 -15.14 -36.59
N VAL A 22 9.74 -14.27 -37.08
CA VAL A 22 8.27 -14.40 -36.94
C VAL A 22 7.74 -15.67 -37.60
N LEU A 23 8.24 -16.02 -38.79
CA LEU A 23 7.77 -17.21 -39.50
C LEU A 23 7.98 -18.50 -38.69
N LYS A 24 9.16 -18.65 -38.09
CA LYS A 24 9.49 -19.81 -37.24
C LYS A 24 8.77 -19.77 -35.90
N TYR A 25 8.65 -18.58 -35.30
CA TYR A 25 7.90 -18.38 -34.06
C TYR A 25 6.41 -18.75 -34.23
N HIS A 26 5.80 -18.37 -35.35
CA HIS A 26 4.41 -18.73 -35.70
C HIS A 26 4.21 -20.24 -35.85
N GLU A 27 5.22 -20.97 -36.32
CA GLU A 27 5.16 -22.44 -36.36
C GLU A 27 5.13 -23.05 -34.96
N TRP A 28 5.88 -22.49 -34.00
CA TRP A 28 5.86 -22.94 -32.62
C TRP A 28 4.53 -22.66 -31.93
N MET A 29 3.95 -21.48 -32.16
CA MET A 29 2.66 -21.07 -31.56
C MET A 29 1.44 -21.81 -32.14
N LYS A 30 1.63 -22.76 -33.07
CA LYS A 30 0.59 -23.69 -33.51
C LYS A 30 0.53 -24.98 -32.69
N ASP A 31 1.55 -25.28 -31.89
CA ASP A 31 1.60 -26.49 -31.06
C ASP A 31 0.68 -26.32 -29.84
N PRO A 32 -0.39 -27.13 -29.70
CA PRO A 32 -1.31 -27.05 -28.55
C PRO A 32 -0.60 -27.23 -27.21
N PHE A 33 0.46 -28.04 -27.17
CA PHE A 33 1.24 -28.24 -25.95
C PHE A 33 1.96 -26.95 -25.54
N LEU A 34 2.49 -26.18 -26.50
CA LEU A 34 3.15 -24.91 -26.18
C LEU A 34 2.15 -23.87 -25.72
N LEU A 35 1.00 -23.73 -26.42
CA LEU A 35 -0.06 -22.80 -26.06
C LEU A 35 -0.59 -23.02 -24.63
N GLU A 36 -0.81 -24.27 -24.24
CA GLU A 36 -1.25 -24.62 -22.88
C GLU A 36 -0.17 -24.30 -21.83
N MET A 37 1.09 -24.62 -22.12
CA MET A 37 2.21 -24.43 -21.18
C MET A 37 2.64 -22.97 -21.03
N THR A 38 2.40 -22.12 -22.04
CA THR A 38 2.64 -20.67 -22.01
C THR A 38 1.38 -19.85 -21.76
N ALA A 39 0.23 -20.49 -21.53
CA ALA A 39 -1.08 -19.86 -21.37
C ALA A 39 -1.40 -18.81 -22.46
N SER A 40 -1.04 -19.12 -23.72
CA SER A 40 -1.17 -18.21 -24.87
C SER A 40 -2.31 -18.62 -25.79
N GLU A 41 -2.91 -17.64 -26.49
CA GLU A 41 -3.93 -17.89 -27.51
C GLU A 41 -3.31 -17.97 -28.92
N PRO A 42 -3.87 -18.78 -29.84
CA PRO A 42 -3.38 -18.87 -31.21
C PRO A 42 -3.71 -17.61 -32.00
N LEU A 43 -2.69 -16.99 -32.61
CA LEU A 43 -2.83 -15.79 -33.44
C LEU A 43 -2.63 -16.11 -34.93
N SER A 44 -3.16 -15.26 -35.81
CA SER A 44 -2.84 -15.29 -37.24
C SER A 44 -1.43 -14.73 -37.52
N LEU A 45 -0.85 -15.09 -38.68
CA LEU A 45 0.50 -14.61 -39.05
C LEU A 45 0.58 -13.08 -39.14
N GLU A 46 -0.49 -12.41 -39.59
CA GLU A 46 -0.55 -10.94 -39.67
C GLU A 46 -0.59 -10.30 -38.28
N GLU A 47 -1.33 -10.90 -37.34
CA GLU A 47 -1.38 -10.46 -35.94
C GLU A 47 -0.04 -10.66 -35.23
N GLU A 48 0.66 -11.78 -35.47
CA GLU A 48 1.99 -12.00 -34.91
C GLU A 48 3.04 -11.01 -35.44
N GLN A 49 2.97 -10.63 -36.72
CA GLN A 49 3.83 -9.58 -37.28
C GLN A 49 3.57 -8.23 -36.60
N GLN A 50 2.30 -7.89 -36.36
CA GLN A 50 1.94 -6.66 -35.66
C GLN A 50 2.40 -6.70 -34.20
N MET A 51 2.21 -7.83 -33.51
CA MET A 51 2.67 -8.04 -32.13
C MET A 51 4.18 -7.96 -32.00
N GLN A 52 4.94 -8.52 -32.96
CA GLN A 52 6.40 -8.41 -32.99
C GLN A 52 6.87 -6.95 -33.02
N VAL A 53 6.23 -6.10 -33.83
CA VAL A 53 6.56 -4.67 -33.90
C VAL A 53 6.28 -4.01 -32.56
N THR A 54 5.09 -4.24 -31.99
CA THR A 54 4.71 -3.68 -30.68
C THR A 54 5.69 -4.11 -29.60
N TRP A 55 6.03 -5.39 -29.47
CA TRP A 55 6.95 -5.90 -28.45
C TRP A 55 8.39 -5.40 -28.59
N ARG A 56 8.81 -5.07 -29.82
CA ARG A 56 10.14 -4.54 -30.07
C ARG A 56 10.24 -3.04 -29.78
N GLU A 57 9.15 -2.30 -29.97
CA GLU A 57 9.10 -0.86 -29.75
C GLU A 57 8.71 -0.47 -28.31
N ASP A 58 8.04 -1.38 -27.59
CA ASP A 58 7.61 -1.19 -26.22
C ASP A 58 8.81 -1.00 -25.27
N PRO A 59 8.94 0.16 -24.59
CA PRO A 59 10.04 0.41 -23.69
C PRO A 59 10.00 -0.43 -22.40
N THR A 60 8.87 -1.07 -22.07
CA THR A 60 8.65 -1.90 -20.87
C THR A 60 8.72 -3.40 -21.15
N LYS A 61 9.12 -3.80 -22.36
CA LYS A 61 9.30 -5.20 -22.74
C LYS A 61 10.66 -5.45 -23.36
N ALA A 62 11.20 -6.63 -23.10
CA ALA A 62 12.49 -7.05 -23.60
C ALA A 62 12.46 -8.51 -24.03
N THR A 63 12.33 -8.73 -25.34
CA THR A 63 12.17 -10.06 -25.94
C THR A 63 13.42 -10.47 -26.72
N PHE A 64 13.99 -11.62 -26.37
CA PHE A 64 15.08 -12.25 -27.09
C PHE A 64 14.71 -13.64 -27.59
N ILE A 65 15.13 -13.97 -28.80
CA ILE A 65 15.11 -15.33 -29.32
C ILE A 65 16.36 -16.06 -28.85
N VAL A 66 16.15 -17.28 -28.35
CA VAL A 66 17.16 -18.20 -27.84
C VAL A 66 17.67 -19.06 -29.00
N PHE A 67 18.94 -18.91 -29.36
CA PHE A 67 19.64 -19.79 -30.30
C PHE A 67 20.48 -20.81 -29.53
N ALA A 68 20.36 -22.10 -29.86
CA ALA A 68 21.22 -23.15 -29.34
C ALA A 68 22.55 -23.12 -30.09
N HIS A 69 23.64 -22.81 -29.41
CA HIS A 69 24.94 -22.57 -30.04
C HIS A 69 25.65 -23.89 -30.38
N ASP A 70 25.72 -24.23 -31.66
CA ASP A 70 26.60 -25.29 -32.20
C ASP A 70 27.68 -24.67 -33.11
N ALA A 71 28.71 -24.05 -32.50
CA ALA A 71 30.00 -23.66 -33.11
C ALA A 71 30.01 -22.83 -34.43
N GLY A 72 28.86 -22.37 -34.94
CA GLY A 72 28.72 -21.53 -36.14
C GLY A 72 28.46 -20.05 -35.84
N ASP A 73 29.01 -19.17 -36.68
CA ASP A 73 28.76 -17.71 -36.66
C ASP A 73 27.55 -17.28 -37.51
N GLU A 74 26.91 -18.20 -38.25
CA GLU A 74 25.74 -17.91 -39.08
C GLU A 74 24.43 -18.18 -38.32
N GLU A 75 23.56 -17.17 -38.21
CA GLU A 75 22.22 -17.30 -37.63
C GLU A 75 21.30 -18.03 -38.62
N THR A 76 21.18 -19.34 -38.47
CA THR A 76 20.24 -20.15 -39.26
C THR A 76 18.93 -20.36 -38.50
N GLU A 77 17.80 -20.43 -39.20
CA GLU A 77 16.49 -20.68 -38.59
C GLU A 77 16.45 -22.01 -37.83
N ASP A 78 17.29 -22.97 -38.23
CA ASP A 78 17.40 -24.29 -37.60
C ASP A 78 18.06 -24.27 -36.21
N GLU A 79 18.74 -23.18 -35.83
CA GLU A 79 19.36 -23.01 -34.50
C GLU A 79 18.44 -22.31 -33.49
N MET A 80 17.30 -21.75 -33.96
CA MET A 80 16.29 -21.15 -33.09
C MET A 80 15.70 -22.25 -32.19
N ALA A 81 15.79 -22.06 -30.87
CA ALA A 81 15.39 -23.04 -29.87
C ALA A 81 14.20 -22.60 -29.00
N GLY A 82 13.93 -21.30 -28.94
CA GLY A 82 12.83 -20.71 -28.18
C GLY A 82 13.02 -19.21 -27.97
N ASP A 83 12.44 -18.65 -26.91
CA ASP A 83 12.51 -17.24 -26.55
C ASP A 83 12.56 -17.02 -25.03
N VAL A 84 13.11 -15.89 -24.63
CA VAL A 84 13.18 -15.42 -23.24
C VAL A 84 12.78 -13.95 -23.19
N ASN A 85 11.82 -13.64 -22.31
CA ASN A 85 11.17 -12.34 -22.23
C ASN A 85 11.32 -11.76 -20.83
N LEU A 86 11.44 -10.44 -20.79
CA LEU A 86 11.32 -9.64 -19.58
C LEU A 86 10.21 -8.61 -19.75
N PHE A 87 9.31 -8.57 -18.77
CA PHE A 87 8.20 -7.61 -18.72
C PHE A 87 8.34 -6.73 -17.48
N PHE A 88 8.19 -5.43 -17.67
CA PHE A 88 8.22 -4.42 -16.62
C PHE A 88 6.80 -3.88 -16.44
N TYR A 89 6.03 -4.48 -15.53
CA TYR A 89 4.62 -4.11 -15.27
C TYR A 89 4.47 -3.01 -14.23
N ASP A 90 5.53 -2.70 -13.50
CA ASP A 90 5.49 -1.84 -12.31
C ASP A 90 6.12 -0.47 -12.61
N ASP A 91 5.27 0.55 -12.80
CA ASP A 91 5.70 1.93 -13.01
C ASP A 91 6.25 2.57 -11.70
N GLU A 92 5.95 1.98 -10.53
CA GLU A 92 6.42 2.45 -9.22
C GLU A 92 7.76 1.84 -8.83
N ASP A 93 8.06 0.59 -9.24
CA ASP A 93 9.33 -0.09 -9.02
C ASP A 93 9.95 -0.65 -10.32
N VAL A 94 10.68 0.22 -11.02
CA VAL A 94 11.42 -0.07 -12.26
C VAL A 94 12.51 -1.16 -12.07
N ALA A 95 12.77 -1.61 -10.84
CA ALA A 95 13.73 -2.68 -10.53
C ALA A 95 13.10 -4.07 -10.29
N ASN A 96 11.77 -4.20 -10.44
CA ASN A 96 11.03 -5.47 -10.48
C ASN A 96 10.75 -5.90 -11.93
N CYS A 97 10.95 -7.17 -12.24
CA CYS A 97 10.73 -7.67 -13.59
C CYS A 97 10.19 -9.10 -13.62
N GLU A 98 9.17 -9.34 -14.46
CA GLU A 98 8.67 -10.68 -14.76
C GLU A 98 9.55 -11.33 -15.83
N ILE A 99 10.01 -12.55 -15.61
CA ILE A 99 10.82 -13.33 -16.56
C ILE A 99 10.08 -14.57 -17.05
N ASP A 100 9.97 -14.66 -18.37
CA ASP A 100 9.38 -15.80 -19.06
C ASP A 100 10.41 -16.48 -19.97
N ILE A 101 10.32 -17.81 -20.07
CA ILE A 101 11.19 -18.64 -20.88
C ILE A 101 10.37 -19.73 -21.56
N MET A 102 10.51 -19.86 -22.87
CA MET A 102 10.00 -20.99 -23.63
C MET A 102 11.14 -21.65 -24.39
N VAL A 103 11.21 -22.99 -24.33
CA VAL A 103 12.06 -23.81 -25.20
C VAL A 103 11.15 -24.57 -26.14
N ALA A 104 10.85 -23.97 -27.29
CA ALA A 104 9.86 -24.45 -28.23
C ALA A 104 10.27 -25.79 -28.85
N GLU A 105 11.52 -25.91 -29.28
CA GLU A 105 12.04 -27.09 -29.98
C GLU A 105 12.31 -28.27 -29.03
N ALA A 106 11.57 -29.37 -29.20
CA ALA A 106 11.68 -30.56 -28.34
C ALA A 106 13.10 -31.14 -28.25
N ARG A 107 13.88 -31.07 -29.35
CA ARG A 107 15.28 -31.53 -29.42
C ARG A 107 16.24 -30.79 -28.48
N TYR A 108 15.86 -29.61 -27.98
CA TYR A 108 16.67 -28.77 -27.10
C TYR A 108 16.20 -28.78 -25.62
N ARG A 109 15.02 -29.36 -25.34
CA ARG A 109 14.51 -29.53 -23.97
C ARG A 109 15.39 -30.50 -23.17
N GLY A 110 15.53 -30.28 -21.85
CA GLY A 110 16.32 -31.13 -20.96
C GLY A 110 17.86 -31.05 -21.11
N LYS A 111 18.39 -30.26 -22.05
CA LYS A 111 19.85 -30.11 -22.30
C LYS A 111 20.52 -28.95 -21.56
N GLY A 112 19.79 -28.27 -20.67
CA GLY A 112 20.28 -27.12 -19.91
C GLY A 112 20.22 -25.77 -20.64
N ILE A 113 19.67 -25.72 -21.85
CA ILE A 113 19.53 -24.49 -22.66
C ILE A 113 18.65 -23.44 -21.97
N GLY A 114 17.46 -23.82 -21.51
CA GLY A 114 16.58 -22.89 -20.78
C GLY A 114 17.20 -22.34 -19.50
N ARG A 115 18.01 -23.15 -18.80
CA ARG A 115 18.73 -22.73 -17.59
C ARG A 115 19.72 -21.61 -17.90
N GLU A 116 20.51 -21.78 -18.95
CA GLU A 116 21.54 -20.82 -19.34
C GLU A 116 20.92 -19.55 -19.93
N ALA A 117 19.87 -19.67 -20.74
CA ALA A 117 19.12 -18.53 -21.28
C ALA A 117 18.59 -17.61 -20.17
N VAL A 118 17.94 -18.18 -19.14
CA VAL A 118 17.44 -17.44 -17.98
C VAL A 118 18.57 -16.73 -17.23
N LEU A 119 19.67 -17.43 -16.94
CA LEU A 119 20.81 -16.82 -16.22
C LEU A 119 21.46 -15.68 -17.00
N LEU A 120 21.62 -15.83 -18.33
CA LEU A 120 22.14 -14.78 -19.18
C LEU A 120 21.22 -13.56 -19.22
N MET A 121 19.90 -13.78 -19.32
CA MET A 121 18.91 -12.70 -19.35
C MET A 121 18.86 -11.96 -17.99
N MET A 122 18.87 -12.68 -16.88
CA MET A 122 18.94 -12.09 -15.54
C MET A 122 20.24 -11.30 -15.36
N SER A 123 21.39 -11.87 -15.75
CA SER A 123 22.67 -11.15 -15.69
C SER A 123 22.66 -9.88 -16.55
N TYR A 124 22.05 -9.94 -17.73
CA TYR A 124 21.92 -8.78 -18.61
C TYR A 124 21.07 -7.69 -17.97
N ALA A 125 19.91 -8.04 -17.41
CA ALA A 125 19.00 -7.11 -16.76
C ALA A 125 19.57 -6.50 -15.46
N VAL A 126 20.31 -7.27 -14.66
CA VAL A 126 21.02 -6.75 -13.47
C VAL A 126 22.09 -5.72 -13.86
N VAL A 127 22.86 -6.00 -14.91
CA VAL A 127 23.98 -5.14 -15.33
C VAL A 127 23.50 -3.89 -16.08
N HIS A 128 22.57 -4.04 -17.01
CA HIS A 128 22.15 -2.95 -17.90
C HIS A 128 20.95 -2.16 -17.39
N TRP A 129 20.04 -2.79 -16.65
CA TRP A 129 18.80 -2.18 -16.17
C TRP A 129 18.68 -2.11 -14.65
N LYS A 130 19.70 -2.60 -13.91
CA LYS A 130 19.75 -2.58 -12.44
C LYS A 130 18.54 -3.26 -11.79
N VAL A 131 17.99 -4.29 -12.43
CA VAL A 131 16.91 -5.11 -11.87
C VAL A 131 17.44 -5.85 -10.63
N HIS A 132 16.69 -5.81 -9.54
CA HIS A 132 17.08 -6.44 -8.27
C HIS A 132 16.18 -7.61 -7.88
N ARG A 133 14.97 -7.69 -8.47
CA ARG A 133 14.02 -8.76 -8.19
C ARG A 133 13.39 -9.26 -9.49
N PHE A 134 13.47 -10.58 -9.69
CA PHE A 134 12.82 -11.28 -10.78
C PHE A 134 11.71 -12.16 -10.20
N TYR A 135 10.58 -12.22 -10.89
CA TYR A 135 9.53 -13.19 -10.61
C TYR A 135 9.08 -13.83 -11.92
N CYS A 136 8.44 -14.99 -11.85
CA CYS A 136 7.91 -15.70 -13.02
C CYS A 136 6.56 -16.31 -12.66
N LYS A 137 5.60 -16.30 -13.59
CA LYS A 137 4.31 -16.99 -13.44
C LYS A 137 4.38 -18.29 -14.21
N ILE A 138 4.10 -19.40 -13.53
CA ILE A 138 4.20 -20.74 -14.13
C ILE A 138 2.90 -21.47 -13.83
N ASN A 139 2.27 -22.02 -14.86
CA ASN A 139 1.09 -22.87 -14.72
C ASN A 139 1.43 -24.11 -13.87
N GLU A 140 0.55 -24.49 -12.95
CA GLU A 140 0.74 -25.64 -12.04
C GLU A 140 0.93 -26.96 -12.79
N ALA A 141 0.33 -27.09 -13.98
CA ALA A 141 0.50 -28.26 -14.85
C ALA A 141 1.91 -28.36 -15.48
N ASN A 142 2.71 -27.28 -15.46
CA ASN A 142 4.03 -27.23 -16.09
C ASN A 142 5.16 -27.64 -15.12
N GLU A 143 5.22 -28.94 -14.80
CA GLU A 143 6.23 -29.52 -13.91
C GLU A 143 7.67 -29.26 -14.35
N ALA A 144 7.91 -29.15 -15.67
CA ALA A 144 9.24 -28.93 -16.23
C ALA A 144 9.79 -27.54 -15.86
N SER A 145 8.99 -26.49 -16.01
CA SER A 145 9.37 -25.13 -15.62
C SER A 145 9.45 -24.99 -14.09
N LEU A 146 8.51 -25.56 -13.34
CA LEU A 146 8.59 -25.60 -11.87
C LEU A 146 9.88 -26.29 -11.39
N GLY A 147 10.25 -27.42 -12.01
CA GLY A 147 11.47 -28.14 -11.72
C GLY A 147 12.76 -27.39 -12.12
N LEU A 148 12.71 -26.54 -13.15
CA LEU A 148 13.82 -25.65 -13.53
C LEU A 148 14.03 -24.59 -12.46
N PHE A 149 12.98 -23.88 -12.06
CA PHE A 149 13.09 -22.75 -11.13
C PHE A 149 13.33 -23.18 -9.67
N ARG A 150 12.76 -24.31 -9.22
CA ARG A 150 13.03 -24.90 -7.89
C ARG A 150 14.51 -25.27 -7.65
N LYS A 151 15.29 -25.53 -8.71
CA LYS A 151 16.72 -25.91 -8.59
C LYS A 151 17.64 -24.73 -8.30
N TYR A 152 17.16 -23.49 -8.38
CA TYR A 152 17.96 -22.33 -8.01
C TYR A 152 17.87 -22.09 -6.50
N VAL A 153 19.02 -22.08 -5.82
CA VAL A 153 19.16 -21.99 -4.34
C VAL A 153 18.60 -20.67 -3.75
N TRP A 154 18.28 -19.68 -4.59
CA TRP A 154 17.68 -18.39 -4.23
C TRP A 154 16.19 -18.29 -4.59
N PHE A 155 15.59 -19.39 -5.09
CA PHE A 155 14.18 -19.46 -5.41
C PHE A 155 13.37 -19.67 -4.12
N VAL A 156 12.70 -18.62 -3.67
CA VAL A 156 11.62 -18.73 -2.68
C VAL A 156 10.34 -18.85 -3.50
N SER A 157 9.67 -20.01 -3.41
CA SER A 157 8.28 -20.14 -3.84
C SER A 157 7.46 -19.20 -2.97
N THR A 158 7.25 -17.98 -3.45
CA THR A 158 6.51 -16.93 -2.75
C THR A 158 5.34 -16.56 -3.63
N LEU A 159 4.16 -17.10 -3.31
CA LEU A 159 2.92 -16.39 -3.62
C LEU A 159 2.98 -15.13 -2.75
N TRP A 160 3.43 -14.02 -3.35
CA TRP A 160 3.69 -12.71 -2.75
C TRP A 160 3.58 -12.66 -1.22
N MET A 161 4.72 -12.76 -0.55
CA MET A 161 4.86 -12.34 0.84
C MET A 161 6.22 -11.68 1.04
N ILE A 162 6.16 -10.39 1.37
CA ILE A 162 7.26 -9.61 1.92
C ILE A 162 7.45 -10.07 3.37
N ARG A 163 8.64 -10.57 3.73
CA ARG A 163 9.15 -10.39 5.09
C ARG A 163 10.65 -10.05 5.10
N PRO A 164 11.07 -9.13 5.98
CA PRO A 164 12.47 -8.76 6.18
C PRO A 164 13.18 -9.79 7.07
N HIS A 165 14.49 -9.93 6.81
CA HIS A 165 15.44 -10.67 7.62
C HIS A 165 15.44 -10.24 9.09
N LEU A 166 15.25 -11.21 10.00
CA LEU A 166 15.82 -11.17 11.34
C LEU A 166 16.22 -12.60 11.77
N ALA A 167 17.46 -12.93 11.47
CA ALA A 167 18.28 -13.97 12.08
C ALA A 167 19.69 -13.34 12.11
N CYS A 168 20.49 -13.28 13.16
CA CYS A 168 20.62 -14.03 14.40
C CYS A 168 21.38 -13.16 15.41
N VAL A 169 21.09 -13.25 16.71
CA VAL A 169 22.12 -13.23 17.77
C VAL A 169 21.58 -14.02 18.98
N GLY A 170 22.36 -14.99 19.45
CA GLY A 170 22.44 -15.30 20.89
C GLY A 170 21.78 -16.61 21.34
N LYS A 171 22.62 -17.64 21.44
CA LYS A 171 22.37 -18.93 22.09
C LYS A 171 22.08 -18.84 23.60
N ASP A 172 21.53 -19.97 24.06
CA ASP A 172 21.73 -20.67 25.32
C ASP A 172 20.60 -20.54 26.36
N VAL A 173 20.01 -21.71 26.65
CA VAL A 173 19.50 -22.22 27.94
C VAL A 173 18.28 -23.15 27.70
N ARG A 174 18.41 -24.38 28.24
CA ARG A 174 17.40 -25.45 28.50
C ARG A 174 17.17 -26.53 27.42
N SER A 175 18.11 -27.48 27.38
CA SER A 175 17.93 -28.84 26.85
C SER A 175 17.34 -29.81 27.90
N GLY A 176 16.36 -29.36 28.69
CA GLY A 176 15.76 -30.16 29.78
C GLY A 176 14.25 -30.32 29.72
N ASP A 177 13.56 -29.45 28.97
CA ASP A 177 12.09 -29.40 28.96
C ASP A 177 11.49 -30.15 27.74
N GLU A 178 12.28 -30.44 26.69
CA GLU A 178 11.83 -31.19 25.50
C GLU A 178 11.59 -32.69 25.78
N GLU A 179 12.28 -33.27 26.76
CA GLU A 179 12.15 -34.71 27.06
C GLU A 179 10.93 -34.99 27.96
N ALA A 180 10.54 -34.02 28.80
CA ALA A 180 9.32 -34.07 29.58
C ALA A 180 8.07 -33.83 28.72
N ALA A 181 8.14 -32.86 27.79
CA ALA A 181 7.05 -32.59 26.85
C ALA A 181 6.82 -33.75 25.87
N LYS A 182 7.89 -34.43 25.41
CA LYS A 182 7.76 -35.66 24.59
C LYS A 182 7.18 -36.84 25.36
N ALA A 183 7.46 -36.96 26.65
CA ALA A 183 6.91 -38.03 27.48
C ALA A 183 5.42 -37.82 27.79
N GLU A 184 4.99 -36.57 27.94
CA GLU A 184 3.58 -36.21 28.14
C GLU A 184 2.78 -36.31 26.83
N LEU A 185 3.37 -35.92 25.68
CA LEU A 185 2.76 -36.14 24.35
C LEU A 185 2.61 -37.63 24.03
N ALA A 186 3.62 -38.46 24.33
CA ALA A 186 3.57 -39.90 24.10
C ALA A 186 2.55 -40.62 25.01
N ALA A 187 2.20 -40.02 26.17
CA ALA A 187 1.15 -40.55 27.05
C ALA A 187 -0.26 -40.22 26.55
N VAL A 188 -0.42 -39.09 25.84
CA VAL A 188 -1.67 -38.73 25.15
C VAL A 188 -1.82 -39.55 23.85
N GLU A 189 -0.73 -39.76 23.10
CA GLU A 189 -0.71 -40.59 21.89
C GLU A 189 -1.02 -42.07 22.16
N ALA A 190 -0.72 -42.58 23.36
CA ALA A 190 -1.07 -43.96 23.76
C ALA A 190 -2.55 -44.15 24.15
N GLN A 191 -3.36 -43.09 24.22
CA GLN A 191 -4.80 -43.20 24.49
C GLN A 191 -5.67 -43.17 23.21
N ASP A 192 -5.13 -42.74 22.06
CA ASP A 192 -5.90 -42.61 20.81
C ASP A 192 -5.66 -43.75 19.80
N GLU A 193 -4.70 -44.67 20.04
CA GLU A 193 -4.37 -45.77 19.09
C GLU A 193 -4.88 -47.17 19.49
N ASP A 194 -5.46 -47.37 20.69
CA ASP A 194 -5.92 -48.71 21.14
C ASP A 194 -7.45 -48.97 21.00
N ASP A 195 -8.23 -48.04 20.45
CA ASP A 195 -9.68 -48.23 20.24
C ASP A 195 -10.05 -48.45 18.75
N VAL A 196 -9.37 -49.39 18.09
CA VAL A 196 -9.81 -49.96 16.81
C VAL A 196 -10.10 -51.44 17.01
N ASP A 197 -11.21 -51.72 17.69
CA ASP A 197 -12.08 -52.89 17.51
C ASP A 197 -13.11 -52.92 18.65
N ASP A 198 -14.16 -52.09 18.56
CA ASP A 198 -15.46 -52.46 19.12
C ASP A 198 -16.58 -51.59 18.51
N GLU A 199 -17.42 -52.24 17.70
CA GLU A 199 -18.75 -51.75 17.36
C GLU A 199 -19.58 -51.68 18.65
N SER A 200 -19.56 -50.54 19.34
CA SER A 200 -20.57 -50.23 20.35
C SER A 200 -20.96 -48.77 20.25
N ASP A 201 -22.24 -48.54 19.94
CA ASP A 201 -22.95 -47.27 20.05
C ASP A 201 -22.51 -46.53 21.32
N THR A 202 -21.61 -45.55 21.18
CA THR A 202 -21.26 -44.65 22.28
C THR A 202 -22.42 -43.68 22.45
N ASN A 203 -23.14 -43.83 23.57
CA ASN A 203 -24.22 -42.96 24.03
C ASN A 203 -23.90 -41.48 23.74
N GLU A 204 -24.58 -40.90 22.75
CA GLU A 204 -24.72 -39.45 22.64
C GLU A 204 -25.49 -38.99 23.89
N GLU A 205 -24.79 -38.46 24.89
CA GLU A 205 -25.44 -37.76 25.98
C GLU A 205 -25.96 -36.42 25.41
N ASP A 206 -27.27 -36.19 25.53
CA ASP A 206 -27.90 -34.94 25.14
C ASP A 206 -27.22 -33.77 25.86
N THR A 207 -26.46 -32.97 25.11
CA THR A 207 -25.72 -31.82 25.64
C THR A 207 -26.65 -30.64 25.94
N GLY A 208 -27.94 -30.71 25.56
CA GLY A 208 -28.91 -29.63 25.68
C GLY A 208 -28.70 -28.48 24.70
N LEU A 209 -27.75 -28.62 23.76
CA LEU A 209 -27.42 -27.65 22.72
C LEU A 209 -27.81 -28.20 21.34
N THR A 210 -28.03 -27.30 20.37
CA THR A 210 -28.27 -27.71 18.99
C THR A 210 -26.99 -28.28 18.34
N GLU A 211 -27.14 -29.05 17.27
CA GLU A 211 -26.02 -29.61 16.50
C GLU A 211 -25.06 -28.51 16.01
N ASN A 212 -25.62 -27.39 15.52
CA ASN A 212 -24.85 -26.24 15.08
C ASN A 212 -24.08 -25.55 16.24
N GLN A 213 -24.71 -25.37 17.40
CA GLN A 213 -24.07 -24.80 18.60
C GLN A 213 -22.91 -25.69 19.10
N ASN A 214 -23.12 -27.01 19.10
CA ASN A 214 -22.10 -28.00 19.44
C ASN A 214 -20.88 -27.91 18.51
N ARG A 215 -21.12 -27.79 17.19
CA ARG A 215 -20.07 -27.63 16.17
C ARG A 215 -19.33 -26.30 16.30
N LEU A 216 -20.04 -25.20 16.58
CA LEU A 216 -19.45 -23.89 16.83
C LEU A 216 -18.56 -23.89 18.08
N LEU A 217 -19.02 -24.50 19.17
CA LEU A 217 -18.25 -24.65 20.40
C LEU A 217 -16.96 -25.46 20.16
N TYR A 218 -17.06 -26.55 19.38
CA TYR A 218 -15.90 -27.35 18.99
C TYR A 218 -14.92 -26.55 18.12
N LEU A 219 -15.39 -25.78 17.13
CA LEU A 219 -14.54 -24.92 16.29
C LEU A 219 -13.74 -23.93 17.14
N ILE A 220 -14.37 -23.27 18.12
CA ILE A 220 -13.68 -22.32 19.02
C ILE A 220 -12.64 -23.02 19.89
N SER A 221 -12.90 -24.25 20.32
CA SER A 221 -11.97 -25.03 21.14
C SER A 221 -10.66 -25.38 20.43
N LEU A 222 -10.67 -25.50 19.10
CA LEU A 222 -9.47 -25.79 18.31
C LEU A 222 -8.46 -24.63 18.33
N TYR A 223 -8.95 -23.39 18.51
CA TYR A 223 -8.14 -22.17 18.43
C TYR A 223 -7.94 -21.48 19.78
N THR A 224 -8.47 -22.03 20.87
CA THR A 224 -8.46 -21.38 22.18
C THR A 224 -8.04 -22.36 23.27
N LYS A 225 -7.28 -21.86 24.25
CA LYS A 225 -6.79 -22.66 25.37
C LYS A 225 -6.81 -21.82 26.66
N PRO A 226 -7.61 -22.21 27.67
CA PRO A 226 -7.54 -21.58 28.99
C PRO A 226 -6.23 -21.96 29.69
N ALA A 227 -5.68 -21.05 30.50
CA ALA A 227 -4.47 -21.33 31.27
C ALA A 227 -4.79 -22.23 32.47
N ILE A 228 -4.25 -23.45 32.47
CA ILE A 228 -4.40 -24.41 33.57
C ILE A 228 -3.31 -24.18 34.63
N LEU A 229 -2.11 -23.78 34.22
CA LEU A 229 -0.96 -23.50 35.07
C LEU A 229 -0.58 -22.01 35.01
N SER A 230 0.02 -21.49 36.09
CA SER A 230 0.45 -20.08 36.16
C SER A 230 1.56 -19.70 35.16
N THR A 231 2.19 -20.68 34.51
CA THR A 231 3.22 -20.50 33.48
C THR A 231 2.67 -20.53 32.05
N ASP A 232 1.43 -20.97 31.87
CA ASP A 232 0.82 -21.14 30.56
C ASP A 232 0.28 -19.80 30.05
N LYS A 233 0.36 -19.62 28.73
CA LYS A 233 -0.25 -18.47 28.06
C LYS A 233 -1.66 -18.83 27.65
N GLU A 234 -2.60 -17.94 27.90
CA GLU A 234 -3.95 -18.05 27.40
C GLU A 234 -4.01 -17.75 25.91
N GLU A 235 -4.73 -18.59 25.17
CA GLU A 235 -5.00 -18.40 23.75
C GLU A 235 -6.46 -18.00 23.53
N TRP A 236 -6.65 -16.93 22.75
CA TRP A 236 -7.93 -16.29 22.49
C TRP A 236 -8.09 -16.08 20.98
N ILE A 237 -9.28 -16.37 20.43
CA ILE A 237 -9.60 -16.12 19.03
C ILE A 237 -10.27 -14.75 18.89
N ARG A 238 -9.86 -13.96 17.90
CA ARG A 238 -10.47 -12.63 17.64
C ARG A 238 -11.78 -12.79 16.86
N LYS A 239 -12.79 -11.97 17.17
CA LYS A 239 -14.09 -11.98 16.46
C LYS A 239 -13.97 -11.97 14.93
N PRO A 240 -13.16 -11.09 14.27
CA PRO A 240 -13.05 -11.10 12.82
C PRO A 240 -12.52 -12.43 12.26
N ALA A 241 -11.52 -13.03 12.91
CA ALA A 241 -10.98 -14.33 12.48
C ALA A 241 -12.00 -15.46 12.66
N LEU A 242 -12.79 -15.42 13.73
CA LEU A 242 -13.87 -16.39 13.96
C LEU A 242 -14.97 -16.29 12.90
N LEU A 243 -15.35 -15.08 12.48
CA LEU A 243 -16.34 -14.88 11.42
C LEU A 243 -15.87 -15.46 10.07
N VAL A 244 -14.57 -15.33 9.75
CA VAL A 244 -13.98 -15.94 8.54
C VAL A 244 -14.07 -17.46 8.61
N LEU A 245 -13.69 -18.07 9.74
CA LEU A 245 -13.79 -19.53 9.91
C LEU A 245 -15.24 -20.02 9.88
N LEU A 246 -16.17 -19.25 10.43
CA LEU A 246 -17.59 -19.57 10.40
C LEU A 246 -18.13 -19.57 8.95
N TYR A 247 -17.79 -18.55 8.16
CA TYR A 247 -18.15 -18.51 6.74
C TYR A 247 -17.62 -19.72 5.97
N GLU A 248 -16.36 -20.09 6.19
CA GLU A 248 -15.76 -21.27 5.55
C GLU A 248 -16.41 -22.58 6.03
N ALA A 249 -16.93 -22.62 7.26
CA ALA A 249 -17.67 -23.76 7.79
C ALA A 249 -19.01 -23.91 7.08
N ILE A 250 -19.69 -22.81 6.77
CA ILE A 250 -20.95 -22.80 6.01
C ILE A 250 -20.71 -23.23 4.57
N VAL A 251 -19.71 -22.65 3.89
CA VAL A 251 -19.38 -22.99 2.49
C VAL A 251 -18.96 -24.46 2.34
N SER A 252 -18.34 -25.05 3.36
CA SER A 252 -17.99 -26.48 3.39
C SER A 252 -19.12 -27.40 3.86
N GLN A 253 -20.31 -26.85 4.14
CA GLN A 253 -21.48 -27.57 4.69
C GLN A 253 -21.18 -28.27 6.02
N ALA A 254 -20.20 -27.75 6.78
CA ALA A 254 -19.90 -28.23 8.12
C ALA A 254 -20.91 -27.70 9.15
N VAL A 255 -21.48 -26.52 8.91
CA VAL A 255 -22.55 -25.94 9.73
C VAL A 255 -23.64 -25.43 8.80
N ASP A 256 -24.89 -25.60 9.21
CA ASP A 256 -26.08 -25.20 8.45
C ASP A 256 -26.58 -23.86 9.01
N TYR A 257 -25.93 -22.77 8.61
CA TYR A 257 -26.33 -21.41 8.97
C TYR A 257 -26.42 -20.57 7.71
N ASP A 258 -27.42 -19.69 7.62
CA ASP A 258 -27.48 -18.71 6.54
C ASP A 258 -26.48 -17.55 6.77
N TYR A 259 -26.03 -16.93 5.67
CA TYR A 259 -25.21 -15.73 5.68
C TYR A 259 -25.71 -14.65 4.74
N ALA A 260 -25.52 -13.41 5.17
CA ALA A 260 -25.79 -12.23 4.37
C ALA A 260 -24.60 -11.28 4.36
N PRO A 261 -24.39 -10.54 3.27
CA PRO A 261 -23.32 -9.56 3.21
C PRO A 261 -23.63 -8.36 4.12
N ALA A 262 -22.71 -8.04 5.01
CA ALA A 262 -22.82 -6.95 5.97
C ALA A 262 -21.51 -6.17 6.06
N SER A 263 -21.61 -4.85 6.24
CA SER A 263 -20.44 -3.97 6.30
C SER A 263 -19.81 -3.99 7.70
N GLU A 264 -18.55 -4.42 7.79
CA GLU A 264 -17.76 -4.42 9.04
C GLU A 264 -16.45 -3.64 8.86
N LEU A 265 -15.91 -3.18 9.99
CA LEU A 265 -14.71 -2.37 10.05
C LEU A 265 -13.51 -3.24 10.46
N VAL A 266 -12.51 -3.36 9.59
CA VAL A 266 -11.27 -4.13 9.80
C VAL A 266 -10.07 -3.20 9.67
N GLU A 267 -9.31 -3.01 10.75
CA GLU A 267 -8.12 -2.11 10.76
C GLU A 267 -8.39 -0.70 10.21
N ASN A 268 -9.55 -0.12 10.52
CA ASN A 268 -10.07 1.17 10.01
C ASN A 268 -10.48 1.19 8.53
N LYS A 269 -10.48 0.03 7.87
CA LYS A 269 -10.98 -0.16 6.51
C LYS A 269 -12.33 -0.82 6.53
N ARG A 270 -13.27 -0.30 5.76
CA ARG A 270 -14.63 -0.83 5.72
C ARG A 270 -14.77 -1.77 4.54
N LYS A 271 -15.15 -3.01 4.85
CA LYS A 271 -15.41 -4.05 3.85
C LYS A 271 -16.72 -4.75 4.13
N TYR A 272 -17.35 -5.20 3.06
CA TYR A 272 -18.47 -6.13 3.17
C TYR A 272 -17.91 -7.52 3.49
N PHE A 273 -18.53 -8.16 4.48
CA PHE A 273 -18.28 -9.53 4.90
C PHE A 273 -19.57 -10.32 4.75
N ASN A 274 -19.47 -11.54 4.25
CA ASN A 274 -20.54 -12.51 4.38
C ASN A 274 -20.58 -12.99 5.83
N ILE A 275 -21.60 -12.57 6.57
CA ILE A 275 -21.75 -12.81 8.00
C ILE A 275 -23.03 -13.58 8.24
N SER A 276 -22.93 -14.66 9.00
CA SER A 276 -24.09 -15.33 9.57
C SER A 276 -24.57 -14.61 10.84
N GLN A 277 -25.82 -14.18 10.84
CA GLN A 277 -26.47 -13.61 12.03
C GLN A 277 -26.84 -14.70 13.03
N GLU A 278 -27.23 -15.88 12.55
CA GLU A 278 -27.51 -17.05 13.38
C GLU A 278 -26.28 -17.47 14.18
N GLY A 279 -25.13 -17.61 13.52
CA GLY A 279 -23.89 -17.94 14.22
C GLY A 279 -23.42 -16.83 15.18
N LYS A 280 -23.76 -15.56 14.94
CA LYS A 280 -23.54 -14.47 15.93
C LYS A 280 -24.47 -14.62 17.14
N SER A 281 -25.74 -14.95 16.92
CA SER A 281 -26.73 -15.16 17.98
C SER A 281 -26.39 -16.40 18.82
N ASP A 282 -25.98 -17.50 18.20
CA ASP A 282 -25.49 -18.69 18.90
C ASP A 282 -24.20 -18.41 19.70
N LEU A 283 -23.30 -17.58 19.17
CA LEU A 283 -22.11 -17.16 19.91
C LEU A 283 -22.46 -16.33 21.16
N ASP A 284 -23.46 -15.45 21.05
CA ASP A 284 -23.95 -14.69 22.20
C ASP A 284 -24.69 -15.60 23.20
N PHE A 285 -25.47 -16.59 22.74
CA PHE A 285 -26.10 -17.61 23.58
C PHE A 285 -25.07 -18.44 24.36
N LEU A 286 -24.04 -18.96 23.67
CA LEU A 286 -22.94 -19.71 24.31
C LEU A 286 -22.18 -18.86 25.35
N ARG A 287 -22.15 -17.53 25.17
CA ARG A 287 -21.58 -16.61 26.15
C ARG A 287 -22.53 -16.34 27.33
N GLU A 288 -23.84 -16.26 27.09
CA GLU A 288 -24.87 -16.12 28.15
C GLU A 288 -24.92 -17.36 29.05
N GLU A 289 -24.76 -18.56 28.49
CA GLU A 289 -24.69 -19.84 29.21
C GLU A 289 -23.31 -20.12 29.88
N GLU A 290 -22.39 -19.14 29.86
CA GLU A 290 -21.04 -19.24 30.44
C GLU A 290 -20.16 -20.38 29.84
N LEU A 291 -20.46 -20.84 28.63
CA LEU A 291 -19.65 -21.83 27.90
C LEU A 291 -18.45 -21.18 27.18
N LEU A 292 -18.54 -19.87 26.93
CA LEU A 292 -17.48 -19.06 26.35
C LEU A 292 -17.14 -17.85 27.22
N ASN A 293 -15.86 -17.56 27.34
CA ASN A 293 -15.32 -16.33 27.93
C ASN A 293 -15.16 -15.25 26.85
N GLY A 294 -15.45 -13.99 27.19
CA GLY A 294 -15.29 -12.84 26.31
C GLY A 294 -14.26 -11.83 26.83
N LEU A 295 -13.24 -11.52 26.02
CA LEU A 295 -12.22 -10.52 26.31
C LEU A 295 -12.37 -9.32 25.38
N LYS A 296 -12.42 -8.10 25.92
CA LYS A 296 -12.41 -6.86 25.13
C LYS A 296 -11.03 -6.22 25.18
N LEU A 297 -10.39 -6.12 24.01
CA LEU A 297 -9.06 -5.50 23.83
C LEU A 297 -9.19 -4.20 23.04
N ALA A 298 -8.29 -3.25 23.28
CA ALA A 298 -8.12 -2.12 22.37
C ALA A 298 -7.10 -2.51 21.27
N SER A 299 -7.50 -2.38 20.01
CA SER A 299 -6.59 -2.55 18.86
C SER A 299 -5.59 -1.39 18.76
N LYS A 300 -4.61 -1.50 17.83
CA LYS A 300 -3.70 -0.38 17.50
C LYS A 300 -4.45 0.86 16.99
N SER A 301 -5.62 0.66 16.41
CA SER A 301 -6.54 1.72 16.02
C SER A 301 -7.50 2.15 17.14
N TYR A 302 -7.29 1.67 18.38
CA TYR A 302 -8.09 1.95 19.57
C TYR A 302 -9.56 1.55 19.46
N GLN A 303 -9.90 0.72 18.47
CA GLN A 303 -11.21 0.10 18.35
C GLN A 303 -11.29 -1.11 19.29
N PRO A 304 -12.43 -1.30 19.98
CA PRO A 304 -12.63 -2.47 20.83
C PRO A 304 -12.74 -3.72 19.96
N VAL A 305 -11.79 -4.63 20.11
CA VAL A 305 -11.81 -5.96 19.50
C VAL A 305 -12.28 -6.96 20.56
N THR A 306 -13.37 -7.65 20.25
CA THR A 306 -13.84 -8.76 21.09
C THR A 306 -13.10 -10.03 20.70
N CYS A 307 -12.60 -10.75 21.70
CA CYS A 307 -11.98 -12.05 21.56
C CYS A 307 -12.75 -13.07 22.41
N TYR A 308 -12.78 -14.30 21.95
CA TYR A 308 -13.48 -15.41 22.58
C TYR A 308 -12.48 -16.48 23.01
N GLN A 309 -12.80 -17.18 24.09
CA GLN A 309 -12.08 -18.34 24.57
C GLN A 309 -13.07 -19.33 25.17
N ILE A 310 -12.81 -20.62 25.05
CA ILE A 310 -13.63 -21.64 25.70
C ILE A 310 -13.53 -21.57 27.23
N SER A 311 -14.65 -21.72 27.92
CA SER A 311 -14.67 -21.83 29.40
C SER A 311 -14.42 -23.26 29.86
N GLU A 312 -14.11 -23.45 31.15
CA GLU A 312 -13.95 -24.80 31.73
C GLU A 312 -15.22 -25.65 31.53
N LYS A 313 -16.41 -25.05 31.69
CA LYS A 313 -17.71 -25.71 31.46
C LYS A 313 -17.87 -26.13 29.99
N GLY A 314 -17.49 -25.25 29.06
CA GLY A 314 -17.53 -25.57 27.62
C GLY A 314 -16.60 -26.73 27.27
N GLN A 315 -15.42 -26.79 27.91
CA GLN A 315 -14.44 -27.83 27.65
C GLN A 315 -14.87 -29.21 28.17
N GLU A 316 -15.55 -29.26 29.32
CA GLU A 316 -16.22 -30.48 29.80
C GLU A 316 -17.27 -30.97 28.81
N LEU A 317 -18.07 -30.07 28.23
CA LEU A 317 -19.12 -30.41 27.27
C LEU A 317 -18.56 -30.97 25.95
N ILE A 318 -17.38 -30.52 25.51
CA ILE A 318 -16.68 -31.07 24.34
C ILE A 318 -16.19 -32.49 24.54
N THR A 319 -15.85 -32.89 25.77
CA THR A 319 -15.47 -34.30 26.02
C THR A 319 -16.65 -35.25 25.82
N LYS A 320 -17.88 -34.76 25.95
CA LYS A 320 -19.12 -35.52 25.76
C LYS A 320 -19.63 -35.53 24.32
N LEU A 321 -19.06 -34.68 23.46
CA LEU A 321 -19.46 -34.56 22.06
C LEU A 321 -19.05 -35.77 21.22
N GLY A 322 -19.99 -36.29 20.43
CA GLY A 322 -19.81 -37.41 19.52
C GLY A 322 -18.81 -37.17 18.40
N LYS A 323 -18.34 -38.25 17.76
CA LYS A 323 -17.44 -38.18 16.59
C LYS A 323 -18.15 -37.63 15.33
N SER A 324 -19.48 -37.79 15.26
CA SER A 324 -20.37 -37.26 14.21
C SER A 324 -20.27 -35.74 14.07
N ASP A 325 -20.33 -35.00 15.18
CA ASP A 325 -20.30 -33.53 15.18
C ASP A 325 -18.90 -32.95 14.95
N LYS A 326 -17.86 -33.67 15.38
CA LYS A 326 -16.46 -33.21 15.28
C LYS A 326 -15.89 -33.35 13.87
N ALA A 327 -16.29 -34.39 13.14
CA ALA A 327 -15.68 -34.73 11.85
C ALA A 327 -15.79 -33.63 10.77
N PRO A 328 -16.94 -32.95 10.55
CA PRO A 328 -17.06 -31.90 9.54
C PRO A 328 -16.16 -30.69 9.82
N ILE A 329 -16.16 -30.22 11.07
CA ILE A 329 -15.32 -29.10 11.51
C ILE A 329 -13.83 -29.45 11.44
N HIS A 330 -13.47 -30.68 11.83
CA HIS A 330 -12.09 -31.16 11.73
C HIS A 330 -11.62 -31.30 10.27
N GLY A 331 -12.51 -31.63 9.34
CA GLY A 331 -12.18 -31.67 7.90
C GLY A 331 -11.85 -30.28 7.34
N MET A 332 -12.49 -29.23 7.85
CA MET A 332 -12.30 -27.85 7.39
C MET A 332 -11.11 -27.16 8.07
N ALA A 333 -10.94 -27.32 9.39
CA ALA A 333 -9.98 -26.55 10.18
C ALA A 333 -8.50 -26.90 9.91
N TYR A 334 -8.23 -28.08 9.35
CA TYR A 334 -6.88 -28.58 9.09
C TYR A 334 -6.49 -28.47 7.62
N ALA A 335 -5.21 -28.20 7.36
CA ALA A 335 -4.72 -28.12 5.99
C ALA A 335 -4.76 -29.50 5.29
N PRO A 336 -5.12 -29.56 3.99
CA PRO A 336 -5.26 -30.82 3.26
C PRO A 336 -3.97 -31.66 3.31
N GLY A 337 -4.06 -32.87 3.86
CA GLY A 337 -2.92 -33.79 3.95
C GLY A 337 -1.92 -33.52 5.07
N THR A 338 -2.19 -32.56 5.98
CA THR A 338 -1.37 -32.32 7.18
C THR A 338 -2.24 -32.33 8.45
N ARG A 339 -1.58 -32.37 9.62
CA ARG A 339 -2.23 -32.25 10.94
C ARG A 339 -2.14 -30.83 11.51
N ASN A 340 -1.93 -29.83 10.64
CA ASN A 340 -1.74 -28.45 11.06
C ASN A 340 -3.02 -27.63 10.89
N LEU A 341 -3.38 -26.88 11.95
CA LEU A 341 -4.55 -25.99 11.95
C LEU A 341 -4.31 -24.76 11.06
N LEU A 342 -5.28 -24.45 10.21
CA LEU A 342 -5.29 -23.27 9.35
C LEU A 342 -5.46 -22.01 10.20
N ARG A 343 -4.58 -21.02 10.00
CA ARG A 343 -4.66 -19.71 10.67
C ARG A 343 -5.19 -18.65 9.73
N VAL A 344 -6.05 -17.78 10.24
CA VAL A 344 -6.57 -16.63 9.49
C VAL A 344 -5.58 -15.46 9.59
N GLU A 345 -5.06 -15.02 8.46
CA GLU A 345 -4.19 -13.84 8.33
C GLU A 345 -4.85 -12.78 7.43
N TRP A 346 -4.72 -11.52 7.82
CA TRP A 346 -5.17 -10.36 7.05
C TRP A 346 -3.97 -9.68 6.39
N ASP A 347 -4.01 -9.47 5.07
CA ASP A 347 -2.91 -8.85 4.33
C ASP A 347 -3.08 -7.33 4.10
N GLY A 348 -4.21 -6.75 4.54
CA GLY A 348 -4.60 -5.37 4.30
C GLY A 348 -5.73 -5.18 3.29
N HIS A 349 -6.05 -6.24 2.52
CA HIS A 349 -7.13 -6.29 1.53
C HIS A 349 -7.97 -7.57 1.66
N GLU A 350 -7.38 -8.75 1.79
CA GLU A 350 -8.09 -10.03 1.80
C GLU A 350 -7.67 -10.89 2.99
N TYR A 351 -8.54 -11.83 3.34
CA TYR A 351 -8.26 -12.84 4.36
C TYR A 351 -7.69 -14.10 3.74
N TRP A 352 -6.63 -14.62 4.36
CA TRP A 352 -5.94 -15.81 3.94
C TRP A 352 -5.98 -16.87 5.03
N LEU A 353 -6.26 -18.11 4.65
CA LEU A 353 -6.07 -19.29 5.47
C LEU A 353 -4.66 -19.82 5.20
N VAL A 354 -3.80 -19.77 6.21
CA VAL A 354 -2.37 -20.05 6.09
C VAL A 354 -1.96 -21.15 7.06
N ASP A 355 -1.18 -22.11 6.57
CA ASP A 355 -0.32 -22.96 7.38
C ASP A 355 1.14 -22.61 7.10
N ASN A 356 1.79 -22.00 8.10
CA ASN A 356 3.17 -21.54 7.99
C ASN A 356 4.19 -22.69 7.92
N GLU A 357 3.83 -23.90 8.34
CA GLU A 357 4.73 -25.05 8.38
C GLU A 357 4.71 -25.85 7.07
N SER A 358 3.53 -26.05 6.47
CA SER A 358 3.42 -26.67 5.14
C SER A 358 3.58 -25.68 3.99
N GLY A 359 3.44 -24.38 4.26
CA GLY A 359 3.41 -23.33 3.24
C GLY A 359 2.10 -23.25 2.47
N TYR A 360 1.05 -23.97 2.91
CA TYR A 360 -0.29 -23.89 2.33
C TYR A 360 -0.90 -22.51 2.61
N ARG A 361 -1.46 -21.89 1.57
CA ARG A 361 -2.12 -20.58 1.65
C ARG A 361 -3.30 -20.53 0.68
N ARG A 362 -4.50 -20.24 1.20
CA ARG A 362 -5.75 -20.13 0.43
C ARG A 362 -6.44 -18.80 0.73
N VAL A 363 -6.96 -18.11 -0.29
CA VAL A 363 -7.80 -16.91 -0.11
C VAL A 363 -9.19 -17.34 0.37
N SER A 364 -9.75 -16.65 1.36
CA SER A 364 -11.15 -16.82 1.75
C SER A 364 -12.06 -15.92 0.92
N SER A 365 -13.16 -16.46 0.38
CA SER A 365 -14.15 -15.68 -0.38
C SER A 365 -15.12 -14.88 0.51
N VAL A 366 -14.85 -14.77 1.81
CA VAL A 366 -15.71 -14.08 2.79
C VAL A 366 -15.96 -12.60 2.46
N THR A 367 -15.02 -11.95 1.78
CA THR A 367 -15.12 -10.54 1.36
C THR A 367 -15.69 -10.36 -0.06
N GLU A 368 -15.94 -11.45 -0.78
CA GLU A 368 -16.57 -11.40 -2.10
C GLU A 368 -18.09 -11.27 -1.91
N THR A 369 -18.68 -10.24 -2.50
CA THR A 369 -20.13 -10.00 -2.42
C THR A 369 -20.84 -10.70 -3.56
N GLU A 370 -21.83 -11.54 -3.24
CA GLU A 370 -22.68 -12.19 -4.24
C GLU A 370 -23.65 -11.19 -4.87
N THR A 371 -23.89 -11.34 -6.18
CA THR A 371 -24.81 -10.47 -6.94
C THR A 371 -26.11 -11.19 -7.27
N VAL A 372 -27.19 -10.41 -7.33
CA VAL A 372 -28.53 -10.88 -7.71
C VAL A 372 -29.03 -10.16 -8.96
N SER A 373 -29.82 -10.84 -9.79
CA SER A 373 -30.48 -10.20 -10.94
C SER A 373 -31.75 -9.48 -10.49
N TYR A 374 -31.86 -8.20 -10.81
CA TYR A 374 -33.01 -7.39 -10.47
C TYR A 374 -33.30 -6.28 -11.49
N VAL A 375 -34.57 -5.87 -11.55
CA VAL A 375 -34.99 -4.65 -12.26
C VAL A 375 -35.56 -3.66 -11.26
N SER A 376 -34.96 -2.46 -11.21
CA SER A 376 -35.41 -1.36 -10.38
C SER A 376 -35.93 -0.18 -11.20
N SER A 377 -36.81 0.61 -10.57
CA SER A 377 -37.31 1.88 -11.09
C SER A 377 -36.92 3.03 -10.15
N ALA A 378 -36.64 4.21 -10.70
CA ALA A 378 -36.27 5.38 -9.91
C ALA A 378 -37.40 5.81 -8.98
N TYR A 379 -37.04 6.15 -7.75
CA TYR A 379 -37.97 6.65 -6.75
C TYR A 379 -37.38 7.81 -5.98
N VAL A 380 -38.12 8.91 -5.94
CA VAL A 380 -37.80 10.07 -5.13
C VAL A 380 -39.03 10.38 -4.28
N PRO A 381 -38.91 10.43 -2.94
CA PRO A 381 -40.00 10.76 -2.03
C PRO A 381 -40.75 12.03 -2.46
N GLN A 382 -42.07 12.04 -2.31
CA GLN A 382 -42.87 13.17 -2.80
C GLN A 382 -42.56 14.47 -2.06
N CYS A 383 -42.16 14.37 -0.78
CA CYS A 383 -41.75 15.50 0.04
C CYS A 383 -40.50 16.22 -0.49
N LEU A 384 -39.61 15.52 -1.20
CA LEU A 384 -38.39 16.07 -1.79
C LEU A 384 -38.62 16.64 -3.20
N ARG A 385 -39.78 16.33 -3.80
CA ARG A 385 -40.14 16.79 -5.13
C ARG A 385 -40.89 18.12 -5.04
N ARG A 386 -40.31 19.19 -5.61
CA ARG A 386 -40.94 20.52 -5.68
C ARG A 386 -41.54 20.82 -7.05
N GLY A 387 -41.92 19.78 -7.79
CA GLY A 387 -42.41 19.83 -9.17
C GLY A 387 -41.73 18.79 -10.05
N GLY A 388 -41.73 19.00 -11.37
CA GLY A 388 -40.91 18.23 -12.32
C GLY A 388 -41.61 17.05 -13.02
N ARG A 389 -40.85 16.39 -13.90
CA ARG A 389 -41.33 15.24 -14.71
C ARG A 389 -41.57 14.01 -13.82
N PRO A 390 -42.59 13.16 -14.08
CA PRO A 390 -42.76 11.91 -13.35
C PRO A 390 -41.56 10.99 -13.56
N THR A 391 -41.33 10.08 -12.62
CA THR A 391 -40.24 9.11 -12.77
C THR A 391 -40.57 8.07 -13.84
N LEU A 392 -39.56 7.57 -14.54
CA LEU A 392 -39.71 6.49 -15.52
C LEU A 392 -39.80 5.13 -14.79
N SER A 393 -40.55 4.19 -15.39
CA SER A 393 -40.71 2.84 -14.83
C SER A 393 -40.20 1.79 -15.80
N ASN A 394 -39.35 0.90 -15.28
CA ASN A 394 -38.74 -0.20 -16.01
C ASN A 394 -39.55 -1.50 -15.94
N ALA A 395 -40.79 -1.45 -15.45
CA ALA A 395 -41.64 -2.64 -15.28
C ALA A 395 -41.86 -3.49 -16.54
N HIS A 396 -41.63 -2.95 -17.75
CA HIS A 396 -41.72 -3.73 -18.99
C HIS A 396 -40.55 -4.72 -19.17
N ARG A 397 -39.41 -4.47 -18.52
CA ARG A 397 -38.16 -5.24 -18.64
C ARG A 397 -38.01 -6.32 -17.57
N ALA A 398 -38.89 -6.38 -16.57
CA ALA A 398 -38.76 -7.34 -15.47
C ALA A 398 -38.79 -8.81 -15.87
N HIS A 399 -39.31 -9.14 -17.06
CA HIS A 399 -39.27 -10.49 -17.60
C HIS A 399 -37.84 -10.95 -17.94
N GLU A 400 -36.88 -10.03 -18.06
CA GLU A 400 -35.47 -10.31 -18.33
C GLU A 400 -34.78 -11.00 -17.13
N CYS A 401 -35.25 -10.80 -15.90
CA CYS A 401 -34.66 -11.40 -14.68
C CYS A 401 -34.99 -12.88 -14.48
N GLY A 402 -36.17 -13.34 -14.88
CA GLY A 402 -36.62 -14.73 -14.63
C GLY A 402 -35.90 -15.81 -15.44
N LEU A 403 -34.93 -15.44 -16.29
CA LEU A 403 -34.12 -16.33 -17.14
C LEU A 403 -32.65 -16.43 -16.68
N SER A 404 -32.28 -15.74 -15.62
CA SER A 404 -30.90 -15.59 -15.16
C SER A 404 -30.52 -16.57 -14.06
N ASP A 405 -29.25 -16.99 -14.05
CA ASP A 405 -28.65 -17.82 -13.00
C ASP A 405 -28.18 -16.92 -11.84
N SER A 406 -28.29 -17.40 -10.60
CA SER A 406 -27.81 -16.69 -9.40
C SER A 406 -26.40 -17.13 -8.98
N THR A 407 -25.59 -16.22 -8.45
CA THR A 407 -24.23 -16.50 -7.93
C THR A 407 -24.22 -17.00 -6.48
N ILE A 408 -25.38 -17.26 -5.88
CA ILE A 408 -25.54 -17.63 -4.47
C ILE A 408 -25.04 -19.06 -4.26
N LYS A 409 -24.16 -19.25 -3.27
CA LYS A 409 -23.53 -20.56 -2.98
C LYS A 409 -24.31 -21.40 -1.95
N ASP A 410 -25.32 -20.82 -1.31
CA ASP A 410 -26.04 -21.38 -0.17
C ASP A 410 -27.52 -21.73 -0.46
N GLN A 411 -28.14 -22.51 0.43
CA GLN A 411 -29.59 -22.73 0.48
C GLN A 411 -30.23 -21.72 1.44
N LEU A 412 -31.06 -20.81 0.90
CA LEU A 412 -31.69 -19.74 1.69
C LEU A 412 -32.95 -20.24 2.39
N ASP A 413 -33.04 -20.01 3.70
CA ASP A 413 -34.22 -20.26 4.53
C ASP A 413 -35.00 -18.97 4.74
N GLU A 414 -36.08 -18.79 3.96
CA GLU A 414 -36.85 -17.55 3.98
C GLU A 414 -37.99 -17.59 4.99
N ILE A 415 -37.91 -16.72 6.00
CA ILE A 415 -38.87 -16.62 7.11
C ILE A 415 -39.78 -15.39 6.94
N ILE A 416 -39.22 -14.23 6.56
CA ILE A 416 -39.93 -12.96 6.37
C ILE A 416 -39.88 -12.54 4.90
N THR A 417 -41.06 -12.21 4.38
CA THR A 417 -41.18 -11.57 3.07
C THR A 417 -41.92 -10.23 3.13
N LEU A 418 -41.49 -9.31 2.25
CA LEU A 418 -42.06 -7.97 2.14
C LEU A 418 -42.82 -7.78 0.83
N ASN A 419 -43.92 -7.03 0.90
CA ASN A 419 -44.74 -6.69 -0.25
C ASN A 419 -44.58 -5.22 -0.65
N SER A 420 -44.39 -4.98 -1.96
CA SER A 420 -44.34 -3.64 -2.56
C SER A 420 -43.35 -2.68 -1.88
N VAL A 421 -42.08 -3.08 -1.89
CA VAL A 421 -40.97 -2.42 -1.19
C VAL A 421 -40.49 -1.17 -1.92
N SER A 422 -40.21 -0.11 -1.17
CA SER A 422 -39.48 1.06 -1.63
C SER A 422 -38.25 1.22 -0.75
N LEU A 423 -37.09 1.39 -1.38
CA LEU A 423 -35.80 1.50 -0.70
C LEU A 423 -35.31 2.92 -0.87
N ILE A 424 -34.81 3.50 0.21
CA ILE A 424 -34.13 4.78 0.21
C ILE A 424 -32.83 4.60 0.98
N VAL A 425 -31.72 4.84 0.32
CA VAL A 425 -30.40 4.89 0.94
C VAL A 425 -30.01 6.35 1.12
N ALA A 426 -29.66 6.75 2.34
CA ALA A 426 -29.28 8.12 2.66
C ALA A 426 -27.82 8.20 3.08
N GLU A 427 -27.14 9.25 2.62
CA GLU A 427 -25.79 9.61 3.07
C GLU A 427 -25.66 11.12 3.28
N PHE A 428 -24.67 11.52 4.07
CA PHE A 428 -24.30 12.92 4.25
C PHE A 428 -22.97 13.19 3.55
N ILE A 429 -22.96 14.20 2.68
CA ILE A 429 -21.78 14.69 1.99
C ILE A 429 -21.64 16.17 2.29
N PRO A 430 -20.43 16.68 2.61
CA PRO A 430 -20.24 18.11 2.82
C PRO A 430 -20.54 18.87 1.53
N PHE A 431 -21.70 19.53 1.50
CA PHE A 431 -22.13 20.45 0.44
C PHE A 431 -22.21 21.87 0.98
N GLY A 432 -22.01 22.83 0.08
CA GLY A 432 -22.39 24.22 0.29
C GLY A 432 -23.17 24.73 -0.92
N ALA A 433 -23.88 25.86 -0.77
CA ALA A 433 -24.69 26.41 -1.85
C ALA A 433 -23.90 26.61 -3.17
N ASN A 434 -22.65 27.06 -3.09
CA ASN A 434 -21.78 27.23 -4.27
C ASN A 434 -21.37 25.88 -4.90
N GLN A 435 -21.18 24.84 -4.09
CA GLN A 435 -20.87 23.50 -4.59
C GLN A 435 -22.09 22.91 -5.30
N LEU A 436 -23.31 23.18 -4.83
CA LEU A 436 -24.53 22.76 -5.52
C LEU A 436 -24.74 23.51 -6.84
N VAL A 437 -24.41 24.81 -6.90
CA VAL A 437 -24.41 25.56 -8.16
C VAL A 437 -23.44 24.92 -9.15
N GLN A 438 -22.23 24.57 -8.71
CA GLN A 438 -21.24 23.88 -9.53
C GLN A 438 -21.74 22.49 -9.97
N LEU A 439 -22.39 21.73 -9.09
CA LEU A 439 -23.01 20.46 -9.39
C LEU A 439 -24.06 20.59 -10.50
N ASN A 440 -24.93 21.60 -10.40
CA ASN A 440 -25.93 21.91 -11.42
C ASN A 440 -25.31 22.32 -12.77
N CYS A 441 -24.16 22.99 -12.75
CA CYS A 441 -23.41 23.26 -13.98
C CYS A 441 -22.81 21.99 -14.56
N ASN A 442 -22.20 21.13 -13.73
CA ASN A 442 -21.62 19.86 -14.17
C ASN A 442 -22.67 18.93 -14.77
N LEU A 443 -23.85 18.84 -14.16
CA LEU A 443 -24.98 18.04 -14.64
C LEU A 443 -25.66 18.60 -15.91
N GLY A 444 -25.32 19.82 -16.32
CA GLY A 444 -26.00 20.50 -17.42
C GLY A 444 -27.45 20.90 -17.07
N SER A 445 -27.80 21.06 -15.78
CA SER A 445 -29.15 21.43 -15.35
C SER A 445 -29.64 22.75 -15.95
N THR A 446 -28.72 23.69 -16.15
CA THR A 446 -28.99 25.02 -16.72
C THR A 446 -28.93 25.06 -18.24
N GLU A 447 -28.52 23.97 -18.89
CA GLU A 447 -28.39 23.89 -20.33
C GLU A 447 -29.73 23.61 -21.03
N ARG A 448 -29.77 23.85 -22.34
CA ARG A 448 -30.96 23.58 -23.15
C ARG A 448 -31.24 22.08 -23.27
N VAL A 449 -30.20 21.26 -23.32
CA VAL A 449 -30.26 19.80 -23.33
C VAL A 449 -29.78 19.35 -21.95
N GLN A 450 -30.73 18.96 -21.11
CA GLN A 450 -30.45 18.58 -19.72
C GLN A 450 -30.05 17.11 -19.64
N GLY A 451 -29.05 16.82 -18.81
CA GLY A 451 -28.55 15.46 -18.59
C GLY A 451 -27.58 14.99 -19.68
N GLY A 452 -27.28 13.69 -19.68
CA GLY A 452 -26.28 13.10 -20.57
C GLY A 452 -25.60 11.87 -19.96
N PHE A 453 -24.51 11.44 -20.58
CA PHE A 453 -23.65 10.38 -20.05
C PHE A 453 -22.52 10.99 -19.20
N PHE A 454 -22.29 10.42 -18.02
CA PHE A 454 -21.30 10.88 -17.05
C PHE A 454 -20.29 9.78 -16.75
N THR A 455 -19.05 10.20 -16.45
CA THR A 455 -17.94 9.34 -16.05
C THR A 455 -17.11 10.04 -14.97
N SER A 456 -16.49 9.27 -14.10
CA SER A 456 -15.56 9.78 -13.07
C SER A 456 -14.17 10.14 -13.64
N VAL A 457 -13.87 9.72 -14.87
CA VAL A 457 -12.57 9.96 -15.53
C VAL A 457 -12.34 11.45 -15.76
N VAL A 458 -11.21 11.96 -15.26
CA VAL A 458 -10.79 13.35 -15.44
C VAL A 458 -10.02 13.48 -16.76
N ASP A 459 -10.48 14.35 -17.65
CA ASP A 459 -9.78 14.64 -18.90
C ASP A 459 -8.51 15.48 -18.63
N GLY A 460 -7.35 14.83 -18.70
CA GLY A 460 -6.04 15.48 -18.57
C GLY A 460 -5.62 16.33 -19.78
N ASN A 461 -6.32 16.21 -20.92
CA ASN A 461 -6.02 16.93 -22.15
C ASN A 461 -7.28 17.47 -22.83
N ALA A 462 -7.93 18.44 -22.17
CA ALA A 462 -9.17 19.08 -22.62
C ALA A 462 -9.11 19.75 -24.03
N THR A 463 -7.92 19.96 -24.61
CA THR A 463 -7.76 20.48 -25.98
C THR A 463 -7.61 19.39 -27.04
N GLY A 464 -7.59 18.11 -26.64
CA GLY A 464 -7.52 16.96 -27.52
C GLY A 464 -8.77 16.79 -28.39
N THR A 465 -8.64 16.06 -29.49
CA THR A 465 -9.76 15.81 -30.43
C THR A 465 -10.69 14.68 -29.98
N GLN A 466 -10.16 13.69 -29.26
CA GLN A 466 -10.90 12.51 -28.82
C GLN A 466 -10.44 12.07 -27.43
N ILE A 467 -11.36 11.49 -26.67
CA ILE A 467 -11.11 10.79 -25.41
C ILE A 467 -11.71 9.39 -25.51
N SER A 468 -10.96 8.38 -25.09
CA SER A 468 -11.44 7.01 -24.95
C SER A 468 -11.82 6.76 -23.50
N VAL A 469 -13.05 6.30 -23.27
CA VAL A 469 -13.57 5.96 -21.95
C VAL A 469 -14.07 4.52 -22.00
N ASP A 470 -13.86 3.78 -20.92
CA ASP A 470 -14.32 2.41 -20.78
C ASP A 470 -15.87 2.33 -20.81
N PRO A 471 -16.45 1.21 -21.28
CA PRO A 471 -17.90 0.99 -21.23
C PRO A 471 -18.38 0.98 -19.77
N GLY A 472 -19.58 1.50 -19.51
CA GLY A 472 -20.05 1.70 -18.14
C GLY A 472 -20.49 3.12 -17.80
N LEU A 473 -21.03 3.88 -18.77
CA LEU A 473 -21.40 5.27 -18.53
C LEU A 473 -22.74 5.36 -17.81
N THR A 474 -22.84 6.26 -16.84
CA THR A 474 -24.09 6.57 -16.15
C THR A 474 -24.88 7.60 -16.96
N SER A 475 -26.09 7.27 -17.37
CA SER A 475 -27.00 8.23 -18.00
C SER A 475 -27.77 8.98 -16.92
N VAL A 476 -27.84 10.30 -16.98
CA VAL A 476 -28.55 11.12 -16.00
C VAL A 476 -29.68 11.91 -16.67
N HIS A 477 -30.87 11.85 -16.05
CA HIS A 477 -32.07 12.58 -16.47
C HIS A 477 -32.60 13.48 -15.35
N ILE A 478 -32.58 14.78 -15.57
CA ILE A 478 -32.94 15.76 -14.53
C ILE A 478 -34.47 15.83 -14.38
N LEU A 479 -34.96 15.69 -13.15
CA LEU A 479 -36.38 15.75 -12.80
C LEU A 479 -36.82 17.15 -12.39
N ASP A 480 -36.08 17.74 -11.44
CA ASP A 480 -36.34 19.05 -10.82
C ASP A 480 -35.04 19.60 -10.23
N TYR A 481 -34.81 20.91 -10.29
CA TYR A 481 -33.63 21.52 -9.70
C TYR A 481 -33.89 22.96 -9.25
N SER A 482 -33.18 23.36 -8.21
CA SER A 482 -32.99 24.73 -7.76
C SER A 482 -31.51 25.03 -7.76
N LEU A 483 -31.12 26.20 -8.27
CA LEU A 483 -29.70 26.56 -8.42
C LEU A 483 -28.90 26.42 -7.11
N THR A 484 -29.51 26.81 -5.98
CA THR A 484 -28.81 26.89 -4.69
C THR A 484 -29.28 25.89 -3.64
N ASN A 485 -30.43 25.22 -3.83
CA ASN A 485 -31.08 24.47 -2.75
C ASN A 485 -31.10 22.96 -2.95
N HIS A 486 -31.47 22.46 -4.13
CA HIS A 486 -31.59 21.02 -4.38
C HIS A 486 -31.45 20.67 -5.87
N VAL A 487 -31.07 19.43 -6.15
CA VAL A 487 -31.17 18.82 -7.49
C VAL A 487 -31.73 17.40 -7.36
N ASN A 488 -32.73 17.09 -8.19
CA ASN A 488 -33.36 15.79 -8.28
C ASN A 488 -33.18 15.26 -9.70
N PHE A 489 -32.63 14.06 -9.84
CA PHE A 489 -32.39 13.42 -11.14
C PHE A 489 -32.52 11.90 -11.05
N GLU A 490 -32.76 11.27 -12.19
CA GLU A 490 -32.70 9.82 -12.36
C GLU A 490 -31.33 9.46 -12.93
N ALA A 491 -30.74 8.36 -12.46
CA ALA A 491 -29.48 7.83 -12.96
C ALA A 491 -29.67 6.39 -13.42
N ASP A 492 -29.37 6.12 -14.70
CA ASP A 492 -29.39 4.80 -15.32
C ASP A 492 -27.96 4.29 -15.51
N ILE A 493 -27.64 3.18 -14.86
CA ILE A 493 -26.30 2.61 -14.86
C ILE A 493 -26.19 1.56 -15.98
N HIS A 494 -25.10 1.62 -16.77
CA HIS A 494 -24.87 0.73 -17.91
C HIS A 494 -23.54 -0.04 -17.79
N TYR A 495 -23.25 -0.62 -16.63
CA TYR A 495 -22.03 -1.41 -16.44
C TYR A 495 -22.11 -2.78 -17.11
N PRO A 496 -20.97 -3.31 -17.61
CA PRO A 496 -20.91 -4.66 -18.15
C PRO A 496 -20.90 -5.68 -17.01
N GLU A 497 -22.01 -6.39 -16.83
CA GLU A 497 -22.14 -7.46 -15.82
C GLU A 497 -21.55 -8.81 -16.26
N ALA A 498 -21.31 -9.67 -15.27
CA ALA A 498 -20.88 -11.05 -15.48
C ALA A 498 -21.86 -11.84 -16.37
N PRO A 499 -21.38 -12.80 -17.19
CA PRO A 499 -22.24 -13.54 -18.10
C PRO A 499 -23.30 -14.34 -17.34
N GLY A 500 -24.58 -13.99 -17.53
CA GLY A 500 -25.73 -14.68 -16.92
C GLY A 500 -26.53 -13.82 -15.93
N VAL A 501 -25.96 -12.72 -15.42
CA VAL A 501 -26.63 -11.79 -14.51
C VAL A 501 -27.24 -10.62 -15.29
N VAL A 502 -28.51 -10.30 -15.03
CA VAL A 502 -29.20 -9.16 -15.65
C VAL A 502 -29.59 -8.17 -14.56
N GLN A 503 -28.92 -7.01 -14.57
CA GLN A 503 -29.20 -5.89 -13.68
C GLN A 503 -29.67 -4.69 -14.49
N VAL A 504 -30.87 -4.21 -14.18
CA VAL A 504 -31.43 -2.98 -14.76
C VAL A 504 -31.64 -2.00 -13.64
N GLU A 505 -30.72 -1.06 -13.52
CA GLU A 505 -30.60 -0.19 -12.36
C GLU A 505 -30.91 1.26 -12.71
N THR A 506 -32.02 1.73 -12.15
CA THR A 506 -32.45 3.12 -12.31
C THR A 506 -32.70 3.72 -10.93
N PHE A 507 -31.85 4.67 -10.55
CA PHE A 507 -31.89 5.32 -9.25
C PHE A 507 -32.56 6.68 -9.33
N GLY A 508 -33.38 7.02 -8.33
CA GLY A 508 -33.84 8.38 -8.08
C GLY A 508 -32.91 9.06 -7.08
N CYS A 509 -32.13 10.04 -7.53
CA CYS A 509 -31.18 10.78 -6.72
C CYS A 509 -31.75 12.15 -6.32
N SER A 510 -31.70 12.47 -5.03
CA SER A 510 -32.03 13.80 -4.50
C SER A 510 -30.87 14.32 -3.65
N LEU A 511 -30.25 15.41 -4.08
CA LEU A 511 -29.13 16.05 -3.38
C LEU A 511 -29.52 17.46 -2.96
N THR A 512 -29.30 17.78 -1.69
CA THR A 512 -29.60 19.11 -1.12
C THR A 512 -28.33 19.90 -0.83
N ALA A 513 -28.46 21.23 -0.75
CA ALA A 513 -27.37 22.10 -0.31
C ALA A 513 -26.98 21.89 1.16
N SER A 514 -27.90 21.32 1.97
CA SER A 514 -27.62 20.92 3.35
C SER A 514 -26.73 19.68 3.46
N GLY A 515 -26.33 19.06 2.35
CA GLY A 515 -25.44 17.90 2.41
C GLY A 515 -26.15 16.55 2.37
N SER A 516 -27.47 16.55 2.43
CA SER A 516 -28.29 15.35 2.48
C SER A 516 -28.48 14.78 1.08
N CYS A 517 -28.07 13.53 0.91
CA CYS A 517 -28.18 12.81 -0.35
C CYS A 517 -29.06 11.58 -0.16
N PHE A 518 -30.09 11.46 -0.98
CA PHE A 518 -31.03 10.34 -0.96
C PHE A 518 -30.99 9.62 -2.31
N TYR A 519 -30.83 8.30 -2.27
CA TYR A 519 -30.89 7.40 -3.42
C TYR A 519 -32.09 6.49 -3.20
N GLY A 520 -33.17 6.75 -3.94
CA GLY A 520 -34.38 5.95 -3.85
C GLY A 520 -34.56 5.07 -5.07
N MET A 521 -34.96 3.84 -4.81
CA MET A 521 -35.49 2.95 -5.83
C MET A 521 -36.78 2.32 -5.34
N GLN A 522 -37.62 1.93 -6.28
CA GLN A 522 -38.90 1.35 -5.94
C GLN A 522 -39.16 0.10 -6.76
N VAL A 523 -39.74 -0.88 -6.05
CA VAL A 523 -40.31 -2.11 -6.59
C VAL A 523 -41.83 -1.99 -6.47
N ARG A 524 -42.48 -1.39 -7.48
CA ARG A 524 -43.82 -0.80 -7.42
C ARG A 524 -44.92 -1.55 -8.18
N ARG A 525 -46.14 -1.37 -7.64
CA ARG A 525 -47.41 -1.21 -8.38
C ARG A 525 -47.85 0.26 -8.32
N LEU A 526 -48.14 0.89 -9.46
CA LEU A 526 -48.81 2.20 -9.46
C LEU A 526 -50.30 1.99 -9.15
N PRO A 527 -50.88 2.70 -8.16
CA PRO A 527 -52.33 2.77 -8.03
C PRO A 527 -52.87 3.66 -9.15
N VAL A 528 -53.50 3.07 -10.15
CA VAL A 528 -54.23 3.83 -11.19
C VAL A 528 -55.49 4.42 -10.56
N ARG A 529 -55.43 5.70 -10.17
CA ARG A 529 -56.63 6.54 -9.98
C ARG A 529 -57.02 7.16 -11.32
N SER A 530 -57.71 6.39 -12.16
CA SER A 530 -58.56 6.91 -13.25
C SER A 530 -59.52 5.82 -13.73
N PRO A 531 -60.84 5.94 -13.54
CA PRO A 531 -61.80 4.86 -13.80
C PRO A 531 -62.27 4.82 -15.26
N LEU A 532 -61.42 5.07 -16.26
CA LEU A 532 -61.89 5.08 -17.65
C LEU A 532 -60.85 4.79 -18.74
N VAL A 533 -59.86 3.90 -18.53
CA VAL A 533 -59.17 3.24 -19.66
C VAL A 533 -58.74 1.83 -19.22
N THR A 534 -59.48 0.83 -19.66
CA THR A 534 -59.06 -0.58 -19.62
C THR A 534 -58.13 -0.82 -20.80
N VAL A 535 -56.82 -0.68 -20.60
CA VAL A 535 -55.81 -1.31 -21.46
C VAL A 535 -54.84 -2.02 -20.54
N GLY A 536 -54.77 -3.35 -20.69
CA GLY A 536 -53.89 -4.20 -19.91
C GLY A 536 -52.43 -3.81 -20.11
N VAL A 537 -51.84 -3.21 -19.08
CA VAL A 537 -50.39 -3.06 -18.94
C VAL A 537 -50.02 -3.89 -17.72
N ARG A 538 -49.44 -5.07 -17.97
CA ARG A 538 -48.86 -5.91 -16.92
C ARG A 538 -47.71 -5.12 -16.28
N GLN A 539 -47.91 -4.67 -15.04
CA GLN A 539 -46.86 -4.09 -14.20
C GLN A 539 -46.31 -5.22 -13.35
N VAL A 540 -45.04 -5.52 -13.55
CA VAL A 540 -44.30 -6.55 -12.84
C VAL A 540 -42.88 -6.00 -12.74
N GLU A 541 -42.38 -5.76 -11.54
CA GLU A 541 -40.97 -5.49 -11.25
C GLU A 541 -40.49 -6.71 -10.43
N ALA A 542 -39.28 -7.20 -10.69
CA ALA A 542 -38.86 -8.52 -10.24
C ALA A 542 -37.44 -8.53 -9.66
N ILE A 543 -37.26 -9.34 -8.62
CA ILE A 543 -35.95 -9.82 -8.14
C ILE A 543 -35.98 -11.31 -8.40
N MET A 544 -35.06 -11.81 -9.23
CA MET A 544 -35.07 -13.19 -9.72
C MET A 544 -36.42 -13.59 -10.34
N ASP A 545 -37.03 -14.68 -9.86
CA ASP A 545 -38.34 -15.20 -10.29
C ASP A 545 -39.53 -14.52 -9.57
N ARG A 546 -39.25 -13.71 -8.53
CA ARG A 546 -40.26 -13.09 -7.68
C ARG A 546 -40.68 -11.74 -8.18
N ILE A 547 -41.98 -11.61 -8.40
CA ILE A 547 -42.59 -10.44 -8.98
C ILE A 547 -43.33 -9.67 -7.89
N LYS A 548 -42.76 -8.53 -7.47
CA LYS A 548 -43.39 -7.46 -6.69
C LYS A 548 -43.79 -7.77 -5.23
N ASP A 549 -44.28 -8.96 -4.98
CA ASP A 549 -44.78 -9.45 -3.70
C ASP A 549 -43.92 -10.66 -3.28
N ASN A 550 -43.86 -10.94 -1.98
CA ASN A 550 -43.04 -11.99 -1.37
C ASN A 550 -41.52 -11.84 -1.62
N ILE A 551 -41.00 -10.62 -1.55
CA ILE A 551 -39.55 -10.39 -1.62
C ILE A 551 -38.93 -10.83 -0.29
N SER A 552 -38.04 -11.82 -0.31
CA SER A 552 -37.30 -12.26 0.87
C SER A 552 -36.26 -11.23 1.32
N LEU A 553 -35.99 -11.19 2.62
CA LEU A 553 -34.98 -10.30 3.18
C LEU A 553 -33.55 -10.69 2.74
N ASP A 554 -33.30 -11.96 2.40
CA ASP A 554 -31.98 -12.44 1.96
C ASP A 554 -31.61 -11.97 0.54
N HIS A 555 -32.60 -11.89 -0.35
CA HIS A 555 -32.41 -11.27 -1.65
C HIS A 555 -32.27 -9.75 -1.53
N LEU A 556 -32.98 -9.15 -0.57
CA LEU A 556 -32.93 -7.72 -0.32
C LEU A 556 -31.59 -7.28 0.27
N SER A 557 -30.99 -8.05 1.19
CA SER A 557 -29.70 -7.75 1.79
C SER A 557 -28.58 -7.71 0.74
N ARG A 558 -28.59 -8.62 -0.24
CA ARG A 558 -27.67 -8.65 -1.38
C ARG A 558 -27.87 -7.45 -2.32
N LEU A 559 -29.13 -7.16 -2.70
CA LEU A 559 -29.45 -5.99 -3.51
C LEU A 559 -29.00 -4.68 -2.83
N LEU A 560 -29.14 -4.56 -1.51
CA LEU A 560 -28.73 -3.35 -0.79
C LEU A 560 -27.22 -3.09 -0.86
N VAL A 561 -26.40 -4.13 -0.96
CA VAL A 561 -24.94 -3.97 -1.11
C VAL A 561 -24.60 -3.35 -2.46
N ASP A 562 -25.21 -3.84 -3.53
CA ASP A 562 -25.05 -3.30 -4.88
C ASP A 562 -25.50 -1.83 -4.90
N VAL A 563 -26.72 -1.56 -4.39
CA VAL A 563 -27.25 -0.20 -4.23
C VAL A 563 -26.31 0.73 -3.47
N GLN A 564 -25.70 0.28 -2.37
CA GLN A 564 -24.77 1.09 -1.60
C GLN A 564 -23.47 1.35 -2.36
N LYS A 565 -22.93 0.38 -3.10
CA LYS A 565 -21.72 0.58 -3.92
C LYS A 565 -22.00 1.47 -5.14
N ASP A 566 -23.07 1.21 -5.87
CA ASP A 566 -23.38 1.90 -7.12
C ASP A 566 -23.80 3.34 -6.89
N SER A 567 -24.56 3.61 -5.83
CA SER A 567 -24.84 4.99 -5.43
C SER A 567 -23.57 5.75 -5.06
N SER A 568 -22.53 5.10 -4.51
CA SER A 568 -21.24 5.77 -4.25
C SER A 568 -20.54 6.16 -5.55
N GLN A 569 -20.57 5.28 -6.56
CA GLN A 569 -19.97 5.51 -7.86
C GLN A 569 -20.71 6.60 -8.66
N ILE A 570 -22.05 6.58 -8.66
CA ILE A 570 -22.87 7.62 -9.30
C ILE A 570 -22.43 8.99 -8.76
N VAL A 571 -22.37 9.11 -7.44
CA VAL A 571 -22.05 10.38 -6.80
C VAL A 571 -20.63 10.81 -7.10
N ASP A 572 -19.67 9.89 -7.09
CA ASP A 572 -18.27 10.21 -7.40
C ASP A 572 -18.11 10.81 -8.81
N SER A 573 -18.89 10.33 -9.77
CA SER A 573 -18.91 10.88 -11.15
C SER A 573 -19.40 12.32 -11.23
N VAL A 574 -20.26 12.76 -10.31
CA VAL A 574 -20.87 14.11 -10.32
C VAL A 574 -20.14 15.08 -9.37
N LEU A 575 -19.51 14.57 -8.30
CA LEU A 575 -18.79 15.38 -7.31
C LEU A 575 -17.53 16.05 -7.90
N SER A 576 -17.18 17.20 -7.33
CA SER A 576 -15.93 17.89 -7.66
C SER A 576 -14.71 17.20 -7.03
N ALA A 577 -13.53 17.37 -7.64
CA ALA A 577 -12.26 16.85 -7.10
C ALA A 577 -11.98 17.30 -5.66
N TYR A 578 -12.42 18.51 -5.28
CA TYR A 578 -12.30 19.00 -3.92
C TYR A 578 -13.17 18.19 -2.94
N GLN A 579 -14.44 17.94 -3.28
CA GLN A 579 -15.35 17.12 -2.46
C GLN A 579 -14.86 15.69 -2.33
N ARG A 580 -14.33 15.09 -3.41
CA ARG A 580 -13.68 13.78 -3.35
C ARG A 580 -12.51 13.76 -2.38
N SER A 581 -11.69 14.82 -2.37
CA SER A 581 -10.60 14.94 -1.40
C SER A 581 -11.09 15.06 0.05
N LEU A 582 -12.24 15.68 0.30
CA LEU A 582 -12.85 15.73 1.64
C LEU A 582 -13.35 14.34 2.07
N LEU A 583 -14.05 13.64 1.18
CA LEU A 583 -14.55 12.29 1.45
C LEU A 583 -13.41 11.30 1.62
N GLY A 584 -12.41 11.30 0.75
CA GLY A 584 -11.21 10.47 0.87
C GLY A 584 -10.46 10.74 2.18
N LEU A 585 -10.48 11.97 2.68
CA LEU A 585 -9.89 12.29 3.98
C LEU A 585 -10.69 11.68 5.15
N VAL A 586 -12.02 11.79 5.16
CA VAL A 586 -12.87 11.26 6.23
C VAL A 586 -12.90 9.73 6.21
N PHE A 587 -12.93 9.13 5.03
CA PHE A 587 -13.05 7.68 4.80
C PHE A 587 -11.73 6.99 4.44
N MET A 588 -10.57 7.59 4.70
CA MET A 588 -9.24 6.97 4.52
C MET A 588 -8.94 6.47 3.08
N ASN A 589 -9.45 7.16 2.07
CA ASN A 589 -9.40 6.77 0.65
C ASN A 589 -10.16 5.45 0.35
N GLU A 590 -11.14 5.09 1.17
CA GLU A 590 -12.14 4.06 0.88
C GLU A 590 -13.51 4.69 0.63
N ASP A 591 -13.53 5.73 -0.19
CA ASP A 591 -14.72 6.49 -0.56
C ASP A 591 -15.71 5.69 -1.44
N SER A 592 -15.34 4.50 -1.92
CA SER A 592 -16.27 3.57 -2.57
C SER A 592 -17.20 2.86 -1.57
N ASN A 593 -16.71 2.54 -0.36
CA ASN A 593 -17.41 1.78 0.67
C ASN A 593 -17.87 2.67 1.84
N ARG A 594 -18.56 3.78 1.52
CA ARG A 594 -19.08 4.72 2.54
C ARG A 594 -20.21 4.10 3.35
N ASP A 595 -20.30 4.53 4.60
CA ASP A 595 -21.42 4.20 5.48
C ASP A 595 -22.68 4.95 5.07
N LYS A 596 -23.77 4.20 4.88
CA LYS A 596 -25.08 4.71 4.49
C LYS A 596 -26.17 4.12 5.36
N ILE A 597 -27.32 4.79 5.39
CA ILE A 597 -28.49 4.33 6.15
C ILE A 597 -29.56 3.88 5.18
N ASN A 598 -30.10 2.71 5.45
CA ASN A 598 -31.16 2.12 4.66
C ASN A 598 -32.52 2.44 5.29
N LEU A 599 -33.45 2.98 4.51
CA LEU A 599 -34.87 3.07 4.86
C LEU A 599 -35.66 2.17 3.93
N ILE A 600 -36.42 1.28 4.53
CA ILE A 600 -37.21 0.28 3.83
C ILE A 600 -38.67 0.55 4.15
N ILE A 601 -39.44 0.83 3.12
CA ILE A 601 -40.86 1.12 3.21
C ILE A 601 -41.59 -0.01 2.49
N ALA A 602 -42.24 -0.87 3.26
CA ALA A 602 -43.09 -1.94 2.75
C ALA A 602 -44.56 -1.63 3.03
N ASN A 603 -45.46 -2.13 2.17
CA ASN A 603 -46.90 -1.98 2.40
C ASN A 603 -47.42 -3.05 3.38
N GLU A 604 -46.78 -4.21 3.42
CA GLU A 604 -47.16 -5.35 4.23
C GLU A 604 -45.91 -6.22 4.47
N ILE A 605 -45.84 -6.80 5.67
CA ILE A 605 -44.82 -7.75 6.11
C ILE A 605 -45.53 -9.08 6.41
N THR A 606 -44.97 -10.19 5.95
CA THR A 606 -45.54 -11.53 6.15
C THR A 606 -44.49 -12.44 6.78
N PRO A 607 -44.80 -13.16 7.88
CA PRO A 607 -46.07 -13.16 8.62
C PRO A 607 -46.33 -11.83 9.35
N HIS A 608 -47.58 -11.39 9.44
CA HIS A 608 -47.94 -10.17 10.19
C HIS A 608 -47.99 -10.47 11.70
N LEU A 609 -46.90 -10.14 12.39
CA LEU A 609 -46.75 -10.32 13.83
C LEU A 609 -46.77 -8.97 14.58
N THR A 610 -46.89 -9.02 15.90
CA THR A 610 -46.73 -7.82 16.75
C THR A 610 -45.26 -7.42 16.88
N ALA A 611 -44.97 -6.15 17.17
CA ALA A 611 -43.60 -5.66 17.30
C ALA A 611 -42.75 -6.43 18.32
N GLU A 612 -43.35 -6.94 19.40
CA GLU A 612 -42.66 -7.73 20.43
C GLU A 612 -42.27 -9.13 19.91
N GLU A 613 -43.09 -9.72 19.04
CA GLU A 613 -42.83 -11.04 18.46
C GLU A 613 -41.72 -11.01 17.41
N TYR A 614 -41.46 -9.88 16.76
CA TYR A 614 -40.28 -9.70 15.90
C TYR A 614 -38.96 -9.55 16.67
N MET A 615 -39.03 -9.33 17.98
CA MET A 615 -37.86 -9.18 18.87
C MET A 615 -37.68 -10.44 19.73
N ASP A 616 -37.71 -11.60 19.08
CA ASP A 616 -37.69 -12.93 19.70
C ASP A 616 -36.29 -13.43 20.06
N LYS A 617 -35.23 -12.68 19.72
CA LYS A 617 -33.83 -13.13 19.73
C LYS A 617 -33.58 -14.41 18.91
N GLY A 618 -34.49 -14.73 18.00
CA GLY A 618 -34.49 -15.94 17.21
C GLY A 618 -34.37 -15.62 15.72
N GLU A 619 -35.03 -16.45 14.92
CA GLU A 619 -35.03 -16.42 13.46
C GLU A 619 -35.55 -15.08 12.90
N TYR A 620 -36.66 -14.56 13.44
CA TYR A 620 -37.25 -13.29 12.96
C TYR A 620 -36.31 -12.09 13.17
N GLU A 621 -35.70 -11.98 14.36
CA GLU A 621 -34.75 -10.91 14.65
C GLU A 621 -33.47 -11.04 13.80
N ASN A 622 -33.01 -12.27 13.55
CA ASN A 622 -31.81 -12.54 12.75
C ASN A 622 -31.98 -12.10 11.30
N GLU A 623 -33.12 -12.38 10.66
CA GLU A 623 -33.38 -11.91 9.29
C GLU A 623 -33.47 -10.38 9.21
N LEU A 624 -34.14 -9.74 10.16
CA LEU A 624 -34.20 -8.28 10.21
C LEU A 624 -32.79 -7.67 10.35
N LYS A 625 -31.93 -8.27 11.17
CA LYS A 625 -30.54 -7.84 11.35
C LYS A 625 -29.71 -7.87 10.07
N GLN A 626 -30.00 -8.78 9.14
CA GLN A 626 -29.29 -8.83 7.86
C GLN A 626 -29.43 -7.52 7.06
N VAL A 627 -30.59 -6.86 7.18
CA VAL A 627 -30.99 -5.76 6.32
C VAL A 627 -30.85 -4.39 7.01
N ILE A 628 -31.25 -4.29 8.29
CA ILE A 628 -31.21 -3.04 9.07
C ILE A 628 -30.07 -3.00 10.10
N GLY A 629 -29.28 -4.08 10.22
CA GLY A 629 -28.26 -4.24 11.26
C GLY A 629 -28.86 -4.53 12.64
N ASP A 630 -28.03 -4.48 13.68
CA ASP A 630 -28.46 -4.78 15.06
C ASP A 630 -29.74 -4.04 15.45
N THR A 631 -30.80 -4.80 15.74
CA THR A 631 -32.12 -4.29 16.09
C THR A 631 -32.08 -3.59 17.45
N ARG A 632 -32.53 -2.33 17.50
CA ARG A 632 -32.56 -1.50 18.71
C ARG A 632 -33.90 -1.60 19.42
N ALA A 633 -34.98 -1.46 18.65
CA ALA A 633 -36.35 -1.48 19.16
C ALA A 633 -37.35 -1.68 18.02
N ALA A 634 -38.45 -2.35 18.31
CA ALA A 634 -39.62 -2.45 17.44
C ALA A 634 -40.84 -1.81 18.13
N PHE A 635 -41.71 -1.16 17.35
CA PHE A 635 -42.93 -0.52 17.85
C PHE A 635 -44.07 -0.69 16.85
N ASP A 636 -45.26 -0.99 17.35
CA ASP A 636 -46.49 -0.91 16.57
C ASP A 636 -47.02 0.53 16.59
N ILE A 637 -47.09 1.15 15.43
CA ILE A 637 -47.67 2.49 15.23
C ILE A 637 -49.20 2.38 15.14
N SER A 638 -49.67 1.34 14.47
CA SER A 638 -51.08 1.01 14.21
C SER A 638 -51.26 -0.51 14.28
N GLU A 639 -52.50 -1.01 14.19
CA GLU A 639 -52.77 -2.46 14.11
C GLU A 639 -52.10 -3.14 12.90
N HIS A 640 -51.76 -2.37 11.87
CA HIS A 640 -51.15 -2.83 10.63
C HIS A 640 -49.82 -2.17 10.29
N ASP A 641 -49.38 -1.17 11.06
CA ASP A 641 -48.15 -0.42 10.78
C ASP A 641 -47.11 -0.74 11.87
N THR A 642 -46.05 -1.45 11.51
CA THR A 642 -44.94 -1.83 12.39
C THR A 642 -43.68 -1.06 12.00
N LEU A 643 -42.96 -0.57 13.01
CA LEU A 643 -41.72 0.20 12.86
C LEU A 643 -40.59 -0.50 13.60
N ILE A 644 -39.49 -0.77 12.90
CA ILE A 644 -38.33 -1.46 13.46
C ILE A 644 -37.08 -0.61 13.25
N PHE A 645 -36.44 -0.24 14.35
CA PHE A 645 -35.19 0.51 14.38
C PHE A 645 -34.01 -0.46 14.38
N GLY A 646 -33.12 -0.34 13.39
CA GLY A 646 -31.83 -1.02 13.35
C GLY A 646 -30.67 -0.08 13.62
N ALA A 647 -29.45 -0.63 13.63
CA ALA A 647 -28.22 0.13 13.79
C ALA A 647 -27.88 0.96 12.55
N PHE A 648 -28.15 0.43 11.36
CA PHE A 648 -27.82 1.02 10.05
C PHE A 648 -29.04 1.18 9.15
N GLY A 649 -30.25 0.99 9.68
CA GLY A 649 -31.46 1.16 8.92
C GLY A 649 -32.74 1.27 9.73
N LEU A 650 -33.82 1.59 9.02
CA LEU A 650 -35.17 1.73 9.54
C LEU A 650 -36.12 0.96 8.61
N LEU A 651 -36.90 0.06 9.18
CA LEU A 651 -37.96 -0.65 8.46
C LEU A 651 -39.31 -0.14 8.95
N ILE A 652 -40.16 0.29 8.01
CA ILE A 652 -41.56 0.59 8.27
C ILE A 652 -42.42 -0.24 7.32
N ALA A 653 -43.29 -1.06 7.89
CA ALA A 653 -44.17 -1.95 7.16
C ALA A 653 -45.62 -1.66 7.50
N GLY A 654 -46.43 -1.34 6.50
CA GLY A 654 -47.86 -1.13 6.67
C GLY A 654 -48.49 -0.24 5.59
N PRO A 655 -49.82 -0.27 5.43
CA PRO A 655 -50.52 0.36 4.31
C PRO A 655 -50.43 1.89 4.31
N ASN A 656 -50.22 2.52 5.47
CA ASN A 656 -50.14 3.98 5.60
C ASN A 656 -48.69 4.51 5.68
N SER A 657 -47.69 3.62 5.66
CA SER A 657 -46.28 3.96 5.87
C SER A 657 -45.76 5.10 4.98
N ARG A 658 -46.28 5.22 3.75
CA ARG A 658 -45.87 6.25 2.78
C ARG A 658 -46.35 7.66 3.14
N HIS A 659 -47.44 7.81 3.89
CA HIS A 659 -47.89 9.14 4.32
C HIS A 659 -46.92 9.77 5.33
N HIS A 660 -46.08 8.97 5.95
CA HIS A 660 -45.09 9.39 6.94
C HIS A 660 -43.70 9.71 6.34
N GLU A 661 -43.56 9.67 5.00
CA GLU A 661 -42.32 10.00 4.26
C GLU A 661 -41.60 11.28 4.77
N PRO A 662 -42.28 12.42 5.05
CA PRO A 662 -41.59 13.63 5.51
C PRO A 662 -40.84 13.44 6.84
N LEU A 663 -41.44 12.74 7.80
CA LEU A 663 -40.81 12.48 9.10
C LEU A 663 -39.63 11.51 8.97
N LEU A 664 -39.80 10.49 8.13
CA LEU A 664 -38.76 9.50 7.86
C LEU A 664 -37.55 10.12 7.15
N CYS A 665 -37.78 11.01 6.18
CA CYS A 665 -36.69 11.72 5.49
C CYS A 665 -35.91 12.63 6.45
N SER A 666 -36.59 13.36 7.35
CA SER A 666 -35.91 14.17 8.37
C SER A 666 -35.15 13.32 9.39
N PHE A 667 -35.68 12.15 9.76
CA PHE A 667 -34.95 11.20 10.60
C PHE A 667 -33.66 10.72 9.92
N LEU A 668 -33.75 10.32 8.64
CA LEU A 668 -32.61 9.90 7.85
C LEU A 668 -31.55 10.98 7.69
N GLU A 669 -31.96 12.24 7.50
CA GLU A 669 -31.04 13.38 7.42
C GLU A 669 -30.20 13.53 8.70
N TYR A 670 -30.83 13.44 9.88
CA TYR A 670 -30.06 13.54 11.12
C TYR A 670 -29.22 12.28 11.41
N GLU A 671 -29.73 11.08 11.10
CA GLU A 671 -28.97 9.84 11.35
C GLU A 671 -27.79 9.72 10.38
N SER A 672 -27.90 10.22 9.14
CA SER A 672 -26.77 10.25 8.18
C SER A 672 -25.67 11.21 8.65
N MET A 673 -26.04 12.38 9.17
CA MET A 673 -25.10 13.28 9.85
C MET A 673 -24.48 12.65 11.11
N ASN A 674 -25.24 11.85 11.86
CA ASN A 674 -24.75 11.12 13.03
C ASN A 674 -23.69 10.09 12.64
N LEU A 675 -23.91 9.29 11.59
CA LEU A 675 -22.90 8.35 11.08
C LEU A 675 -21.65 9.09 10.57
N PHE A 676 -21.83 10.17 9.81
CA PHE A 676 -20.70 10.97 9.34
C PHE A 676 -19.88 11.54 10.51
N THR A 677 -20.54 11.99 11.58
CA THR A 677 -19.90 12.45 12.83
C THR A 677 -19.05 11.36 13.50
N GLN A 678 -19.49 10.09 13.44
CA GLN A 678 -18.74 8.96 13.99
C GLN A 678 -17.47 8.70 13.19
N ASN A 679 -17.57 8.66 11.86
CA ASN A 679 -16.42 8.46 10.97
C ASN A 679 -15.43 9.62 11.04
N PHE A 680 -15.94 10.86 11.10
CA PHE A 680 -15.12 12.05 11.33
C PHE A 680 -14.34 11.94 12.64
N PHE A 681 -14.98 11.54 13.74
CA PHE A 681 -14.30 11.38 15.03
C PHE A 681 -13.16 10.34 14.96
N ALA A 682 -13.38 9.21 14.29
CA ALA A 682 -12.35 8.20 14.08
C ALA A 682 -11.16 8.77 13.29
N ARG A 683 -11.41 9.57 12.25
CA ARG A 683 -10.34 10.23 11.48
C ARG A 683 -9.54 11.23 12.31
N VAL A 684 -10.20 12.08 13.10
CA VAL A 684 -9.53 13.04 13.99
C VAL A 684 -8.57 12.32 14.94
N PHE A 685 -9.00 11.18 15.48
CA PHE A 685 -8.18 10.40 16.39
C PHE A 685 -6.89 9.89 15.73
N ILE A 686 -6.98 9.41 14.48
CA ILE A 686 -5.82 8.93 13.71
C ILE A 686 -4.85 10.07 13.39
N VAL A 687 -5.35 11.24 13.00
CA VAL A 687 -4.51 12.44 12.76
C VAL A 687 -3.77 12.87 14.03
N VAL A 688 -4.43 12.79 15.19
CA VAL A 688 -3.77 13.07 16.48
C VAL A 688 -2.70 12.05 16.83
N ASP A 689 -2.91 10.76 16.52
CA ASP A 689 -1.88 9.75 16.72
C ASP A 689 -0.68 9.95 15.78
N ASP A 690 -0.94 10.31 14.51
CA ASP A 690 0.11 10.67 13.55
C ASP A 690 0.95 11.87 14.06
N MET A 691 0.33 12.89 14.67
CA MET A 691 1.05 13.99 15.31
C MET A 691 1.97 13.51 16.45
N LYS A 692 1.54 12.54 17.27
CA LYS A 692 2.42 11.94 18.29
C LYS A 692 3.60 11.22 17.65
N THR A 693 3.39 10.51 16.55
CA THR A 693 4.52 9.87 15.84
C THR A 693 5.50 10.92 15.32
N VAL A 694 5.03 12.03 14.77
CA VAL A 694 5.88 13.16 14.35
C VAL A 694 6.65 13.74 15.54
N ARG A 695 6.02 13.89 16.69
CA ARG A 695 6.71 14.31 17.93
C ARG A 695 7.86 13.37 18.28
N THR A 696 7.63 12.07 18.28
CA THR A 696 8.70 11.09 18.54
C THR A 696 9.79 11.12 17.47
N MET A 697 9.46 11.46 16.22
CA MET A 697 10.45 11.65 15.16
C MET A 697 11.32 12.88 15.42
N ILE A 698 10.73 13.99 15.91
CA ILE A 698 11.46 15.21 16.29
C ILE A 698 12.41 14.92 17.45
N ASP A 699 11.97 14.19 18.48
CA ASP A 699 12.79 13.86 19.65
C ASP A 699 14.03 13.00 19.28
N VAL A 700 13.92 12.16 18.23
CA VAL A 700 15.01 11.30 17.75
C VAL A 700 15.78 11.95 16.57
N ALA A 701 15.39 13.14 16.10
CA ALA A 701 15.95 13.78 14.91
C ALA A 701 17.44 14.16 15.06
N GLU A 702 17.96 14.30 16.28
CA GLU A 702 19.40 14.53 16.51
C GLU A 702 20.28 13.40 15.97
N ARG A 703 19.78 12.16 15.95
CA ARG A 703 20.58 10.98 15.58
C ARG A 703 20.66 10.75 14.07
N ASP A 704 19.73 11.28 13.29
CA ASP A 704 19.60 10.98 11.87
C ASP A 704 19.41 12.26 11.04
N PRO A 705 20.39 12.61 10.17
CA PRO A 705 20.35 13.85 9.41
C PRO A 705 19.22 13.91 8.37
N ASN A 706 18.66 12.78 7.94
CA ASN A 706 17.62 12.70 6.92
C ASN A 706 16.19 12.87 7.48
N ARG A 707 16.00 12.73 8.79
CA ARG A 707 14.65 12.81 9.41
C ARG A 707 14.00 14.19 9.32
N LEU A 708 14.79 15.26 9.17
CA LEU A 708 14.26 16.62 9.12
C LEU A 708 13.35 16.86 7.89
N SER A 709 13.75 16.35 6.72
CA SER A 709 12.93 16.45 5.51
C SER A 709 11.66 15.64 5.63
N ASP A 710 11.72 14.47 6.26
CA ASP A 710 10.56 13.62 6.49
C ASP A 710 9.57 14.26 7.47
N ILE A 711 10.07 14.84 8.58
CA ILE A 711 9.26 15.59 9.54
C ILE A 711 8.54 16.75 8.85
N ARG A 712 9.26 17.56 8.04
CA ARG A 712 8.65 18.69 7.33
C ARG A 712 7.59 18.24 6.31
N ARG A 713 7.88 17.19 5.55
CA ARG A 713 6.93 16.61 4.60
C ARG A 713 5.67 16.12 5.33
N ARG A 714 5.83 15.40 6.43
CA ARG A 714 4.70 14.85 7.21
C ARG A 714 3.89 15.94 7.91
N LEU A 715 4.55 16.99 8.44
CA LEU A 715 3.88 18.17 8.99
C LEU A 715 3.08 18.94 7.91
N ALA A 716 3.61 19.05 6.69
CA ALA A 716 2.89 19.70 5.58
C ALA A 716 1.61 18.91 5.20
N VAL A 717 1.69 17.58 5.16
CA VAL A 717 0.52 16.71 4.94
C VAL A 717 -0.49 16.89 6.07
N LEU A 718 -0.08 16.75 7.34
CA LEU A 718 -0.96 16.92 8.49
C LEU A 718 -1.60 18.31 8.55
N SER A 719 -0.87 19.36 8.14
CA SER A 719 -1.42 20.71 8.04
C SER A 719 -2.53 20.80 7.02
N LYS A 720 -2.36 20.20 5.84
CA LYS A 720 -3.42 20.15 4.82
C LYS A 720 -4.64 19.38 5.32
N GLU A 721 -4.42 18.23 5.96
CA GLU A 721 -5.49 17.38 6.49
C GLU A 721 -6.30 18.08 7.58
N ILE A 722 -5.66 18.76 8.54
CA ILE A 722 -6.36 19.49 9.61
C ILE A 722 -7.22 20.63 9.03
N ILE A 723 -6.72 21.37 8.03
CA ILE A 723 -7.49 22.43 7.38
C ILE A 723 -8.76 21.87 6.72
N LEU A 724 -8.62 20.78 5.95
CA LEU A 724 -9.75 20.15 5.27
C LEU A 724 -10.76 19.55 6.27
N LEU A 725 -10.31 19.01 7.41
CA LEU A 725 -11.19 18.53 8.48
C LEU A 725 -11.96 19.69 9.15
N GLU A 726 -11.32 20.83 9.37
CA GLU A 726 -11.96 22.03 9.94
C GLU A 726 -13.05 22.55 9.00
N GLU A 727 -12.78 22.61 7.68
CA GLU A 727 -13.76 22.97 6.65
C GLU A 727 -14.94 21.98 6.61
N THR A 728 -14.65 20.68 6.64
CA THR A 728 -15.68 19.62 6.65
C THR A 728 -16.60 19.71 7.86
N LEU A 729 -16.04 19.99 9.04
CA LEU A 729 -16.81 20.20 10.27
C LEU A 729 -17.67 21.48 10.18
N GLY A 730 -17.17 22.51 9.49
CA GLY A 730 -17.92 23.72 9.18
C GLY A 730 -19.21 23.41 8.40
N PHE A 731 -19.11 22.64 7.31
CA PHE A 731 -20.28 22.21 6.52
C PHE A 731 -21.27 21.41 7.38
N LEU A 732 -20.79 20.42 8.15
CA LEU A 732 -21.65 19.61 9.03
C LEU A 732 -22.42 20.47 10.05
N ARG A 733 -21.79 21.51 10.59
CA ARG A 733 -22.43 22.43 11.54
C ARG A 733 -23.51 23.28 10.86
N GLU A 734 -23.19 23.85 9.70
CA GLU A 734 -24.15 24.66 8.92
C GLU A 734 -25.39 23.83 8.56
N SER A 735 -25.18 22.62 8.05
CA SER A 735 -26.24 21.66 7.74
C SER A 735 -27.14 21.35 8.94
N LEU A 736 -26.55 21.19 10.13
CA LEU A 736 -27.27 20.88 11.36
C LEU A 736 -28.05 22.08 11.93
N ASP A 737 -27.65 23.29 11.60
CA ASP A 737 -28.35 24.52 11.94
C ASP A 737 -29.48 24.84 10.94
N ASP A 738 -29.30 24.48 9.67
CA ASP A 738 -30.31 24.64 8.60
C ASP A 738 -31.39 23.54 8.63
N ALA A 739 -31.12 22.36 9.19
CA ALA A 739 -32.07 21.25 9.26
C ALA A 739 -33.28 21.58 10.16
N GLU A 740 -34.44 21.80 9.53
CA GLU A 740 -35.72 22.08 10.21
C GLU A 740 -36.46 20.80 10.59
N ILE A 741 -37.00 20.74 11.81
CA ILE A 741 -37.83 19.64 12.27
C ILE A 741 -39.27 19.85 11.74
N PRO A 742 -39.84 18.90 10.98
CA PRO A 742 -41.23 19.03 10.50
C PRO A 742 -42.23 19.11 11.66
N PRO A 743 -43.34 19.85 11.49
CA PRO A 743 -44.38 19.93 12.50
C PRO A 743 -45.07 18.57 12.71
N GLU A 744 -45.59 18.36 13.92
CA GLU A 744 -46.32 17.14 14.28
C GLU A 744 -47.53 16.93 13.35
N PRO A 745 -47.65 15.76 12.69
CA PRO A 745 -48.78 15.47 11.83
C PRO A 745 -50.08 15.32 12.64
N PRO A 746 -51.25 15.66 12.05
CA PRO A 746 -52.53 15.60 12.77
C PRO A 746 -53.03 14.17 13.03
N GLU A 747 -52.53 13.18 12.29
CA GLU A 747 -52.96 11.78 12.35
C GLU A 747 -52.42 11.04 13.58
N GLN A 748 -53.22 10.19 14.21
CA GLN A 748 -52.82 9.45 15.42
C GLN A 748 -51.57 8.58 15.20
N ALA A 749 -51.50 7.85 14.09
CA ALA A 749 -50.32 7.07 13.69
C ALA A 749 -49.09 7.97 13.50
N GLY A 750 -49.27 9.12 12.85
CA GLY A 750 -48.19 10.10 12.66
C GLY A 750 -47.69 10.72 13.97
N ARG A 751 -48.57 10.94 14.96
CA ARG A 751 -48.18 11.43 16.30
C ARG A 751 -47.38 10.39 17.06
N ALA A 752 -47.85 9.14 17.05
CA ALA A 752 -47.12 8.03 17.64
C ALA A 752 -45.72 7.92 17.02
N LEU A 753 -45.60 7.99 15.69
CA LEU A 753 -44.31 8.00 15.00
C LEU A 753 -43.43 9.19 15.41
N TYR A 754 -43.98 10.41 15.46
CA TYR A 754 -43.25 11.62 15.85
C TYR A 754 -42.69 11.52 17.28
N GLU A 755 -43.50 11.03 18.23
CA GLU A 755 -43.07 10.79 19.61
C GLU A 755 -41.96 9.74 19.72
N ARG A 756 -41.99 8.71 18.86
CA ARG A 756 -40.99 7.61 18.85
C ARG A 756 -39.68 8.02 18.19
N LEU A 757 -39.72 8.79 17.10
CA LEU A 757 -38.51 9.25 16.40
C LEU A 757 -37.68 10.25 17.22
N GLN A 758 -38.32 11.00 18.14
CA GLN A 758 -37.65 11.95 19.04
C GLN A 758 -36.65 12.90 18.35
N LEU A 759 -36.99 13.42 17.16
CA LEU A 759 -36.10 14.22 16.30
C LEU A 759 -35.44 15.39 17.05
N GLY A 760 -36.16 16.05 17.97
CA GLY A 760 -35.61 17.15 18.77
C GLY A 760 -34.51 16.71 19.75
N SER A 761 -34.64 15.51 20.34
CA SER A 761 -33.60 14.93 21.20
C SER A 761 -32.37 14.60 20.37
N LEU A 762 -32.56 13.94 19.22
CA LEU A 762 -31.49 13.52 18.34
C LEU A 762 -30.70 14.72 17.77
N SER A 763 -31.41 15.76 17.30
CA SER A 763 -30.80 17.03 16.88
C SER A 763 -29.98 17.68 18.01
N THR A 764 -30.53 17.74 19.24
CA THR A 764 -29.81 18.32 20.39
C THR A 764 -28.56 17.52 20.76
N GLN A 765 -28.63 16.19 20.73
CA GLN A 765 -27.50 15.32 21.00
C GLN A 765 -26.41 15.47 19.94
N LEU A 766 -26.80 15.50 18.66
CA LEU A 766 -25.88 15.69 17.55
C LEU A 766 -25.19 17.06 17.62
N LYS A 767 -25.93 18.14 17.91
CA LYS A 767 -25.35 19.49 18.11
C LYS A 767 -24.30 19.51 19.23
N ARG A 768 -24.54 18.77 20.33
CA ARG A 768 -23.56 18.65 21.41
C ARG A 768 -22.31 17.88 20.99
N ARG A 769 -22.46 16.82 20.19
CA ARG A 769 -21.33 16.02 19.68
C ARG A 769 -20.48 16.81 18.69
N VAL A 770 -21.10 17.50 17.74
CA VAL A 770 -20.40 18.38 16.78
C VAL A 770 -19.62 19.48 17.53
N LYS A 771 -20.24 20.09 18.55
CA LYS A 771 -19.56 21.09 19.39
C LYS A 771 -18.38 20.52 20.20
N ASP A 772 -18.40 19.23 20.55
CA ASP A 772 -17.25 18.59 21.19
C ASP A 772 -16.14 18.32 20.18
N LEU A 773 -16.48 17.91 18.95
CA LEU A 773 -15.53 17.74 17.86
C LEU A 773 -14.82 19.04 17.49
N GLU A 774 -15.50 20.18 17.51
CA GLU A 774 -14.88 21.50 17.31
C GLU A 774 -13.75 21.73 18.32
N LYS A 775 -13.98 21.43 19.60
CA LYS A 775 -12.93 21.58 20.63
C LYS A 775 -11.76 20.63 20.41
N LYS A 776 -12.02 19.42 19.91
CA LYS A 776 -10.97 18.45 19.57
C LYS A 776 -10.14 18.93 18.38
N MET A 777 -10.80 19.51 17.38
CA MET A 777 -10.14 20.08 16.21
C MET A 777 -9.27 21.29 16.59
N ASP A 778 -9.79 22.18 17.43
CA ASP A 778 -9.01 23.28 18.00
C ASP A 778 -7.77 22.74 18.73
N GLY A 779 -7.93 21.71 19.57
CA GLY A 779 -6.80 21.06 20.24
C GLY A 779 -5.74 20.52 19.27
N ALA A 780 -6.17 19.82 18.22
CA ALA A 780 -5.29 19.27 17.19
C ALA A 780 -4.53 20.37 16.43
N ARG A 781 -5.20 21.48 16.10
CA ARG A 781 -4.60 22.65 15.44
C ARG A 781 -3.50 23.28 16.30
N HIS A 782 -3.74 23.44 17.60
CA HIS A 782 -2.73 23.96 18.53
C HIS A 782 -1.54 23.00 18.66
N GLU A 783 -1.78 21.69 18.71
CA GLU A 783 -0.71 20.69 18.75
C GLU A 783 0.17 20.74 17.49
N LEU A 784 -0.44 20.84 16.31
CA LEU A 784 0.29 21.02 15.06
C LEU A 784 1.15 22.29 15.06
N ALA A 785 0.62 23.41 15.59
CA ALA A 785 1.37 24.66 15.71
C ALA A 785 2.61 24.48 16.59
N VAL A 786 2.47 23.79 17.73
CA VAL A 786 3.59 23.45 18.61
C VAL A 786 4.62 22.57 17.89
N LEU A 787 4.20 21.55 17.14
CA LEU A 787 5.13 20.68 16.40
C LEU A 787 5.88 21.44 15.29
N ASN A 788 5.21 22.38 14.61
CA ASN A 788 5.85 23.27 13.63
C ASN A 788 6.89 24.18 14.28
N GLU A 789 6.59 24.75 15.45
CA GLU A 789 7.57 25.54 16.23
C GLU A 789 8.75 24.68 16.68
N MET A 790 8.51 23.48 17.22
CA MET A 790 9.56 22.54 17.61
C MET A 790 10.46 22.16 16.43
N SER A 791 9.88 21.88 15.26
CA SER A 791 10.66 21.60 14.04
C SER A 791 11.49 22.79 13.59
N THR A 792 10.99 24.02 13.78
CA THR A 792 11.70 25.26 13.44
C THR A 792 12.86 25.49 14.40
N ILE A 793 12.63 25.38 15.70
CA ILE A 793 13.65 25.49 16.75
C ILE A 793 14.79 24.48 16.50
N PHE A 794 14.44 23.23 16.20
CA PHE A 794 15.43 22.20 15.91
C PHE A 794 16.26 22.51 14.65
N SER A 795 15.61 23.04 13.60
CA SER A 795 16.31 23.52 12.41
C SER A 795 17.27 24.67 12.72
N GLU A 796 16.85 25.63 13.55
CA GLU A 796 17.68 26.76 13.95
C GLU A 796 18.87 26.33 14.81
N ASP A 797 18.68 25.41 15.77
CA ASP A 797 19.76 24.85 16.57
C ASP A 797 20.83 24.16 15.71
N ARG A 798 20.41 23.37 14.72
CA ARG A 798 21.32 22.72 13.77
C ARG A 798 22.10 23.74 12.94
N ILE A 799 21.41 24.77 12.45
CA ILE A 799 22.05 25.88 11.72
C ILE A 799 23.05 26.58 12.63
N TYR A 800 22.71 26.83 13.89
CA TYR A 800 23.58 27.47 14.87
C TYR A 800 24.86 26.66 15.10
N LYS A 801 24.75 25.36 15.40
CA LYS A 801 25.89 24.44 15.55
C LYS A 801 26.80 24.46 14.32
N GLN A 802 26.22 24.46 13.13
CA GLN A 802 26.99 24.55 11.89
C GLN A 802 27.73 25.89 11.75
N HIS A 803 27.09 27.00 12.11
CA HIS A 803 27.74 28.32 12.09
C HIS A 803 28.88 28.41 13.12
N GLU A 804 28.71 27.83 14.30
CA GLU A 804 29.75 27.77 15.32
C GLU A 804 30.97 26.98 14.84
N ALA A 805 30.74 25.81 14.24
CA ALA A 805 31.80 25.00 13.63
C ALA A 805 32.52 25.78 12.51
N ILE A 806 31.78 26.45 11.63
CA ILE A 806 32.36 27.30 10.57
C ILE A 806 33.20 28.43 11.17
N ARG A 807 32.73 29.11 12.22
CA ARG A 807 33.49 30.17 12.90
C ARG A 807 34.78 29.64 13.51
N TYR A 808 34.72 28.48 14.18
CA TYR A 808 35.89 27.83 14.75
C TYR A 808 36.92 27.48 13.67
N HIS A 809 36.48 26.82 12.59
CA HIS A 809 37.36 26.48 11.46
C HIS A 809 37.93 27.71 10.77
N THR A 810 37.13 28.75 10.57
CA THR A 810 37.59 30.02 9.97
C THR A 810 38.67 30.66 10.82
N ARG A 811 38.49 30.69 12.14
CA ARG A 811 39.49 31.22 13.07
C ARG A 811 40.78 30.41 13.02
N SER A 812 40.69 29.08 13.10
CA SER A 812 41.85 28.19 13.01
C SER A 812 42.59 28.36 11.67
N LEU A 813 41.86 28.53 10.56
CA LEU A 813 42.43 28.77 9.24
C LEU A 813 43.18 30.11 9.20
N CYS A 814 42.61 31.19 9.75
CA CYS A 814 43.30 32.47 9.87
C CYS A 814 44.60 32.34 10.69
N GLU A 815 44.56 31.65 11.83
CA GLU A 815 45.74 31.40 12.67
C GLU A 815 46.81 30.63 11.89
N LEU A 816 46.45 29.53 11.22
CA LEU A 816 47.34 28.76 10.35
C LEU A 816 47.90 29.60 9.20
N GLN A 817 47.11 30.47 8.60
CA GLN A 817 47.57 31.35 7.52
C GLN A 817 48.63 32.32 8.03
N THR A 818 48.43 32.93 9.21
CA THR A 818 49.45 33.82 9.80
C THR A 818 50.75 33.08 10.12
N ILE A 819 50.67 31.83 10.58
CA ILE A 819 51.85 30.99 10.84
C ILE A 819 52.54 30.62 9.52
N ASN A 820 51.77 30.30 8.48
CA ASN A 820 52.30 29.95 7.17
C ASN A 820 52.98 31.15 6.50
N GLU A 821 52.42 32.36 6.61
CA GLU A 821 53.05 33.59 6.11
C GLU A 821 54.40 33.85 6.82
N ARG A 822 54.46 33.68 8.13
CA ARG A 822 55.71 33.78 8.90
C ARG A 822 56.72 32.69 8.53
N SER A 823 56.25 31.47 8.29
CA SER A 823 57.10 30.34 7.88
C SER A 823 57.63 30.51 6.46
N ALA A 824 56.80 31.00 5.53
CA ALA A 824 57.19 31.27 4.16
C ALA A 824 58.27 32.36 4.07
N THR A 825 58.11 33.44 4.83
CA THR A 825 59.11 34.53 4.88
C THR A 825 60.43 34.08 5.49
N THR A 826 60.41 33.29 6.56
CA THR A 826 61.64 32.71 7.14
C THR A 826 62.31 31.71 6.21
N LEU A 827 61.56 30.84 5.51
CA LEU A 827 62.10 29.92 4.50
C LEU A 827 62.80 30.66 3.36
N GLN A 828 62.21 31.75 2.85
CA GLN A 828 62.84 32.58 1.82
C GLN A 828 64.16 33.19 2.30
N LEU A 829 64.22 33.65 3.55
CA LEU A 829 65.42 34.22 4.12
C LEU A 829 66.55 33.18 4.26
N ILE A 830 66.22 31.97 4.72
CA ILE A 830 67.16 30.83 4.79
C ILE A 830 67.67 30.48 3.39
N GLN A 831 66.81 30.46 2.36
CA GLN A 831 67.21 30.15 0.99
C GLN A 831 68.25 31.13 0.43
N VAL A 832 68.10 32.43 0.70
CA VAL A 832 69.07 33.46 0.27
C VAL A 832 70.42 33.26 0.94
N VAL A 833 70.44 32.97 2.24
CA VAL A 833 71.68 32.72 3.00
C VAL A 833 72.37 31.43 2.52
N LEU A 834 71.61 30.35 2.34
CA LEU A 834 72.15 29.04 1.98
C LEU A 834 72.67 29.03 0.54
N SER A 835 71.97 29.68 -0.40
CA SER A 835 72.46 29.89 -1.77
C SER A 835 73.72 30.76 -1.82
N GLY A 836 73.84 31.76 -0.95
CA GLY A 836 75.07 32.53 -0.75
C GLY A 836 76.23 31.65 -0.32
N SER A 837 76.05 30.90 0.77
CA SER A 837 77.10 30.02 1.30
C SER A 837 77.56 28.96 0.29
N LEU A 838 76.62 28.35 -0.44
CA LEU A 838 76.90 27.35 -1.47
C LEU A 838 77.65 27.95 -2.66
N ALA A 839 77.24 29.14 -3.14
CA ALA A 839 77.90 29.81 -4.25
C ALA A 839 79.36 30.15 -3.91
N PHE A 840 79.61 30.68 -2.70
CA PHE A 840 80.97 30.97 -2.25
C PHE A 840 81.80 29.70 -2.01
N GLN A 841 81.21 28.60 -1.53
CA GLN A 841 81.92 27.33 -1.39
C GLN A 841 82.30 26.71 -2.73
N ILE A 842 81.40 26.71 -3.72
CA ILE A 842 81.69 26.22 -5.08
C ILE A 842 82.81 27.06 -5.69
N LEU A 843 82.72 28.38 -5.57
CA LEU A 843 83.68 29.31 -6.13
C LEU A 843 85.04 29.21 -5.43
N HIS A 844 85.06 28.98 -4.10
CA HIS A 844 86.27 28.65 -3.35
C HIS A 844 86.88 27.30 -3.75
N GLN A 845 86.07 26.29 -4.05
CA GLN A 845 86.56 25.00 -4.54
C GLN A 845 87.20 25.11 -5.94
N PHE A 846 86.67 26.00 -6.79
CA PHE A 846 87.26 26.29 -8.10
C PHE A 846 88.55 27.14 -8.03
N THR A 847 88.69 27.98 -7.00
CA THR A 847 89.86 28.87 -6.81
C THR A 847 90.87 28.42 -5.74
N GLY A 848 90.60 27.34 -5.03
CA GLY A 848 91.50 26.77 -4.02
C GLY A 848 92.69 26.04 -4.64
N ASP A 849 93.75 25.87 -3.85
CA ASP A 849 95.06 25.33 -4.27
C ASP A 849 95.04 23.92 -4.91
N TRP A 850 93.90 23.20 -4.84
CA TRP A 850 93.73 21.84 -5.35
C TRP A 850 92.87 21.70 -6.63
N SER A 851 92.55 22.79 -7.34
CA SER A 851 91.73 22.74 -8.57
C SER A 851 92.14 23.80 -9.61
N LEU A 852 92.16 23.42 -10.90
CA LEU A 852 92.30 24.19 -12.17
C LEU A 852 93.43 25.23 -12.31
N LEU A 853 93.97 25.79 -11.24
CA LEU A 853 95.03 26.80 -11.22
C LEU A 853 96.42 26.27 -11.56
N ASN A 854 96.62 24.95 -11.66
CA ASN A 854 97.92 24.38 -12.05
C ASN A 854 98.07 24.12 -13.55
N GLU A 855 97.01 24.30 -14.34
CA GLU A 855 97.07 24.22 -15.80
C GLU A 855 97.45 25.57 -16.42
N ASN A 856 98.40 25.57 -17.35
CA ASN A 856 98.99 26.81 -17.90
C ASN A 856 97.98 27.67 -18.67
N TRP A 857 96.95 27.05 -19.26
CA TRP A 857 95.89 27.77 -19.97
C TRP A 857 94.93 28.51 -19.02
N ALA A 858 94.75 28.01 -17.79
CA ALA A 858 93.88 28.61 -16.79
C ALA A 858 94.55 29.79 -16.05
N LYS A 859 95.86 29.70 -15.76
CA LYS A 859 96.63 30.82 -15.15
C LYS A 859 96.60 32.10 -15.99
N ALA A 860 96.59 31.98 -17.32
CA ALA A 860 96.54 33.13 -18.23
C ALA A 860 95.21 33.92 -18.17
N ILE A 861 94.12 33.27 -17.75
CA ILE A 861 92.78 33.86 -17.69
C ILE A 861 92.39 34.22 -16.25
N LEU A 862 92.72 33.38 -15.26
CA LEU A 862 92.31 33.59 -13.86
C LEU A 862 93.20 34.58 -13.08
N ASN A 863 94.52 34.62 -13.32
CA ASN A 863 95.42 35.49 -12.53
C ASN A 863 95.08 37.00 -12.63
N PRO A 864 94.89 37.60 -13.82
CA PRO A 864 94.51 39.02 -13.90
C PRO A 864 93.09 39.29 -13.39
N LEU A 865 92.25 38.26 -13.29
CA LEU A 865 90.85 38.34 -12.85
C LEU A 865 90.69 38.24 -11.32
N VAL A 866 91.60 37.51 -10.64
CA VAL A 866 91.51 37.17 -9.21
C VAL A 866 92.56 37.89 -8.35
N LEU A 867 93.80 38.05 -8.84
CA LEU A 867 94.94 38.53 -8.03
C LEU A 867 95.25 40.02 -8.21
N ASP A 868 95.02 40.59 -9.39
CA ASP A 868 95.44 41.98 -9.70
C ASP A 868 94.38 43.04 -9.36
N ASN A 869 93.08 42.70 -9.31
CA ASN A 869 91.99 43.63 -9.02
C ASN A 869 90.92 43.02 -8.08
N PRO A 870 91.05 43.19 -6.75
CA PRO A 870 90.10 42.65 -5.78
C PRO A 870 88.65 43.11 -6.01
N GLY A 871 88.46 44.31 -6.55
CA GLY A 871 87.13 44.84 -6.87
C GLY A 871 86.44 44.12 -8.03
N LEU A 872 87.19 43.68 -9.04
CA LEU A 872 86.63 42.96 -10.20
C LEU A 872 86.21 41.54 -9.81
N TRP A 873 87.02 40.90 -8.95
CA TRP A 873 86.71 39.60 -8.37
C TRP A 873 85.45 39.59 -7.51
N PHE A 874 85.24 40.66 -6.72
CA PHE A 874 84.03 40.82 -5.92
C PHE A 874 82.77 40.90 -6.80
N VAL A 875 82.80 41.69 -7.88
CA VAL A 875 81.68 41.82 -8.81
C VAL A 875 81.36 40.49 -9.51
N LEU A 876 82.39 39.75 -9.94
CA LEU A 876 82.21 38.43 -10.55
C LEU A 876 81.65 37.39 -9.58
N SER A 877 82.10 37.43 -8.32
CA SER A 877 81.56 36.57 -7.26
C SER A 877 80.09 36.87 -6.97
N LEU A 878 79.69 38.15 -7.01
CA LEU A 878 78.30 38.59 -6.84
C LEU A 878 77.42 38.16 -8.02
N LEU A 879 77.94 38.23 -9.25
CA LEU A 879 77.26 37.72 -10.45
C LEU A 879 77.11 36.19 -10.42
N PHE A 880 78.13 35.47 -9.94
CA PHE A 880 78.07 34.02 -9.77
C PHE A 880 77.05 33.62 -8.69
N TRP A 881 77.02 34.33 -7.56
CA TRP A 881 75.99 34.14 -6.55
C TRP A 881 74.58 34.38 -7.11
N ALA A 882 74.38 35.46 -7.86
CA ALA A 882 73.09 35.73 -8.52
C ALA A 882 72.69 34.61 -9.50
N ALA A 883 73.65 34.05 -10.25
CA ALA A 883 73.41 32.92 -11.16
C ALA A 883 73.03 31.63 -10.41
N VAL A 884 73.75 31.29 -9.34
CA VAL A 884 73.45 30.13 -8.47
C VAL A 884 72.10 30.30 -7.79
N ALA A 885 71.81 31.49 -7.24
CA ALA A 885 70.52 31.79 -6.62
C ALA A 885 69.37 31.66 -7.63
N THR A 886 69.54 32.15 -8.86
CA THR A 886 68.54 32.02 -9.93
C THR A 886 68.32 30.56 -10.33
N GLY A 887 69.39 29.75 -10.42
CA GLY A 887 69.31 28.31 -10.69
C GLY A 887 68.59 27.53 -9.58
N LEU A 888 68.84 27.88 -8.31
CA LEU A 888 68.19 27.28 -7.14
C LEU A 888 66.70 27.64 -7.07
N LEU A 889 66.36 28.91 -7.34
CA LEU A 889 64.98 29.38 -7.45
C LEU A 889 64.26 28.67 -8.61
N PHE A 890 64.93 28.46 -9.74
CA PHE A 890 64.36 27.70 -10.86
C PHE A 890 64.09 26.24 -10.47
N LEU A 891 65.06 25.55 -9.85
CA LEU A 891 64.87 24.18 -9.36
C LEU A 891 63.73 24.06 -8.35
N LEU A 892 63.68 24.96 -7.37
CA LEU A 892 62.59 25.02 -6.37
C LEU A 892 61.25 25.31 -7.03
N LYS A 893 61.17 26.28 -7.96
CA LYS A 893 59.96 26.55 -8.73
C LYS A 893 59.54 25.32 -9.53
N THR A 894 60.49 24.53 -10.02
CA THR A 894 60.21 23.27 -10.72
C THR A 894 59.70 22.18 -9.76
N PHE A 895 60.26 22.07 -8.54
CA PHE A 895 59.76 21.16 -7.50
C PHE A 895 58.37 21.56 -7.00
N VAL A 896 58.12 22.85 -6.77
CA VAL A 896 56.81 23.40 -6.40
C VAL A 896 55.79 23.17 -7.52
N ASN A 897 56.18 23.36 -8.78
CA ASN A 897 55.30 23.11 -9.91
C ASN A 897 54.99 21.61 -10.08
N ARG A 898 55.90 20.73 -9.64
CA ARG A 898 55.71 19.26 -9.54
C ARG A 898 54.83 18.85 -8.35
N SER A 899 54.80 19.62 -7.26
CA SER A 899 53.91 19.36 -6.11
C SER A 899 52.52 19.97 -6.29
N GLN A 900 52.38 20.96 -7.16
CA GLN A 900 51.10 21.55 -7.55
C GLN A 900 50.30 20.60 -8.46
N GLY A 901 48.97 20.56 -8.32
CA GLY A 901 48.09 19.70 -9.13
C GLY A 901 47.50 18.49 -8.38
N VAL A 902 47.11 18.71 -7.12
CA VAL A 902 46.29 17.76 -6.35
C VAL A 902 44.84 17.89 -6.84
N VAL A 903 44.25 16.78 -7.25
CA VAL A 903 42.81 16.65 -7.48
C VAL A 903 42.22 16.08 -6.20
N THR A 904 41.37 16.85 -5.53
CA THR A 904 40.66 16.41 -4.32
C THR A 904 39.18 16.28 -4.66
N ILE A 905 38.62 15.09 -4.46
CA ILE A 905 37.20 14.81 -4.62
C ILE A 905 36.63 14.64 -3.21
N ARG A 906 35.61 15.43 -2.88
CA ARG A 906 34.90 15.36 -1.60
C ARG A 906 33.48 14.89 -1.87
N MET A 907 33.10 13.79 -1.23
CA MET A 907 31.81 13.12 -1.39
C MET A 907 31.13 13.10 -0.03
N THR A 908 29.96 13.74 0.08
CA THR A 908 29.09 13.62 1.26
C THR A 908 28.09 12.50 0.99
N LYS A 909 28.11 11.43 1.79
CA LYS A 909 27.28 10.25 1.59
C LYS A 909 26.70 9.81 2.93
N GLN A 910 25.51 10.32 3.28
CA GLN A 910 24.78 10.06 4.53
C GLN A 910 23.99 8.75 4.45
N VAL A 911 24.70 7.63 4.38
CA VAL A 911 24.12 6.29 4.18
C VAL A 911 24.51 5.40 5.36
N PRO A 912 23.61 4.54 5.87
CA PRO A 912 23.93 3.60 6.94
C PRO A 912 24.99 2.59 6.50
N ILE A 913 25.86 2.21 7.43
CA ILE A 913 27.00 1.33 7.20
C ILE A 913 27.02 0.16 8.19
N ASP A 914 27.55 -0.98 7.75
CA ASP A 914 27.85 -2.09 8.66
C ASP A 914 29.24 -1.88 9.28
N MET A 915 29.26 -1.56 10.58
CA MET A 915 30.47 -1.32 11.35
C MET A 915 31.43 -2.52 11.38
N LYS A 916 30.92 -3.77 11.30
CA LYS A 916 31.77 -4.97 11.31
C LYS A 916 32.51 -5.13 9.99
N LEU A 917 31.80 -4.91 8.88
CA LEU A 917 32.37 -4.98 7.54
C LEU A 917 33.33 -3.81 7.29
N LEU A 918 32.98 -2.60 7.75
CA LEU A 918 33.87 -1.44 7.69
C LEU A 918 35.16 -1.68 8.51
N ALA A 919 35.06 -2.20 9.73
CA ALA A 919 36.24 -2.51 10.54
C ALA A 919 37.13 -3.57 9.88
N THR A 920 36.53 -4.56 9.21
CA THR A 920 37.27 -5.58 8.46
C THR A 920 37.97 -4.96 7.25
N PHE A 921 37.30 -4.06 6.53
CA PHE A 921 37.87 -3.32 5.41
C PHE A 921 39.03 -2.43 5.84
N LEU A 922 38.87 -1.64 6.91
CA LEU A 922 39.91 -0.75 7.42
C LEU A 922 41.16 -1.51 7.88
N ARG A 923 41.02 -2.73 8.42
CA ARG A 923 42.16 -3.59 8.78
C ARG A 923 43.02 -4.02 7.58
N THR A 924 42.47 -4.03 6.36
CA THR A 924 43.25 -4.34 5.15
C THR A 924 44.11 -3.16 4.69
N LYS A 925 43.82 -1.94 5.18
CA LYS A 925 44.48 -0.69 4.78
C LYS A 925 45.50 -0.26 5.83
N ASN A 926 46.53 0.47 5.40
CA ASN A 926 47.57 0.98 6.29
C ASN A 926 47.25 2.43 6.69
N ILE A 927 46.59 2.59 7.84
CA ILE A 927 46.09 3.88 8.32
C ILE A 927 47.26 4.83 8.63
N SER A 928 47.24 6.02 8.02
CA SER A 928 48.24 7.07 8.23
C SER A 928 47.88 8.04 9.34
N ASP A 929 46.59 8.33 9.51
CA ASP A 929 46.09 9.28 10.51
C ASP A 929 44.67 8.87 10.94
N GLU A 930 44.37 9.02 12.22
CA GLU A 930 43.09 8.66 12.81
C GLU A 930 42.74 9.67 13.89
N SER A 931 41.58 10.32 13.75
CA SER A 931 41.08 11.31 14.70
C SER A 931 39.64 11.02 15.06
N HIS A 932 39.32 11.14 16.35
CA HIS A 932 38.00 10.91 16.91
C HIS A 932 37.46 12.20 17.51
N VAL A 933 36.27 12.62 17.08
CA VAL A 933 35.55 13.77 17.64
C VAL A 933 34.32 13.25 18.38
N TYR A 934 34.24 13.58 19.66
CA TYR A 934 33.13 13.22 20.54
C TYR A 934 32.25 14.44 20.72
N ASP A 935 31.01 14.39 20.24
CA ASP A 935 30.01 15.44 20.43
C ASP A 935 28.69 14.82 20.91
N GLY A 936 28.49 14.78 22.23
CA GLY A 936 27.29 14.19 22.84
C GLY A 936 27.08 12.71 22.47
N ASN A 937 25.99 12.42 21.74
CA ASN A 937 25.58 11.09 21.25
C ASN A 937 26.07 10.80 19.81
N VAL A 938 27.05 11.55 19.32
CA VAL A 938 27.62 11.40 17.98
C VAL A 938 29.13 11.22 18.14
N LYS A 939 29.66 10.10 17.64
CA LYS A 939 31.08 9.80 17.67
C LYS A 939 31.61 9.76 16.25
N VAL A 940 32.16 10.87 15.78
CA VAL A 940 32.70 10.96 14.41
C VAL A 940 34.16 10.49 14.41
N ALA A 941 34.39 9.36 13.75
CA ALA A 941 35.72 8.86 13.44
C ALA A 941 36.15 9.32 12.04
N LYS A 942 37.36 9.88 11.95
CA LYS A 942 37.98 10.28 10.70
C LYS A 942 39.29 9.53 10.52
N VAL A 943 39.36 8.72 9.48
CA VAL A 943 40.47 7.82 9.16
C VAL A 943 41.07 8.20 7.82
N MET A 944 42.39 8.35 7.73
CA MET A 944 43.11 8.61 6.48
C MET A 944 44.16 7.54 6.19
N TRP A 945 44.29 7.11 4.94
CA TRP A 945 45.34 6.19 4.51
C TRP A 945 45.85 6.51 3.11
N SER A 946 47.04 6.02 2.77
CA SER A 946 47.56 6.03 1.40
C SER A 946 47.48 4.63 0.78
N GLU A 947 47.04 4.53 -0.47
CA GLU A 947 46.87 3.25 -1.16
C GLU A 947 48.23 2.62 -1.56
N GLN A 948 48.32 1.29 -1.64
CA GLN A 948 49.63 0.60 -1.74
C GLN A 948 50.12 0.39 -3.18
N PHE A 949 49.23 0.07 -4.12
CA PHE A 949 49.62 -0.42 -5.45
C PHE A 949 49.71 0.70 -6.50
N LYS A 950 50.92 1.25 -6.70
CA LYS A 950 51.19 2.29 -7.72
C LYS A 950 50.71 1.96 -9.14
N LYS A 951 50.74 0.68 -9.54
CA LYS A 951 50.33 0.26 -10.89
C LYS A 951 48.82 0.34 -11.10
N GLU A 952 48.05 0.11 -10.04
CA GLU A 952 46.58 0.10 -10.08
C GLU A 952 45.99 1.51 -10.15
N TRP A 953 46.76 2.51 -9.70
CA TRP A 953 46.36 3.92 -9.62
C TRP A 953 47.14 4.85 -10.58
N GLY A 954 47.64 4.32 -11.69
CA GLY A 954 48.15 5.15 -12.79
C GLY A 954 49.55 5.73 -12.56
N GLY A 955 50.31 5.14 -11.61
CA GLY A 955 51.69 5.48 -11.30
C GLY A 955 51.89 6.30 -10.02
N THR A 956 50.83 6.89 -9.46
CA THR A 956 50.86 7.63 -8.19
C THR A 956 49.78 7.10 -7.24
N VAL A 957 50.06 7.12 -5.94
CA VAL A 957 49.13 6.60 -4.91
C VAL A 957 48.17 7.70 -4.45
N PRO A 958 46.84 7.49 -4.46
CA PRO A 958 45.91 8.40 -3.84
C PRO A 958 45.93 8.29 -2.32
N THR A 959 45.58 9.38 -1.65
CA THR A 959 45.22 9.40 -0.23
C THR A 959 43.71 9.45 -0.09
N VAL A 960 43.14 8.53 0.70
CA VAL A 960 41.71 8.44 0.98
C VAL A 960 41.47 8.78 2.44
N GLN A 961 40.43 9.56 2.70
CA GLN A 961 39.92 9.92 4.01
C GLN A 961 38.46 9.49 4.09
N LEU A 962 38.12 8.75 5.14
CA LEU A 962 36.75 8.40 5.50
C LEU A 962 36.38 9.11 6.80
N GLU A 963 35.14 9.60 6.86
CA GLU A 963 34.54 10.25 8.02
C GLU A 963 33.17 9.60 8.26
N TYR A 964 33.05 8.83 9.33
CA TYR A 964 31.86 8.06 9.69
C TYR A 964 31.49 8.24 11.17
N ASP A 965 30.22 8.08 11.48
CA ASP A 965 29.71 8.04 12.85
C ASP A 965 29.75 6.60 13.37
N GLU A 966 30.50 6.36 14.45
CA GLU A 966 30.64 5.04 15.06
C GLU A 966 29.43 4.60 15.87
N GLU A 967 28.71 5.53 16.51
CA GLU A 967 27.59 5.20 17.39
C GLU A 967 26.31 4.96 16.58
N ASN A 968 26.03 5.81 15.60
CA ASN A 968 24.83 5.68 14.77
C ASN A 968 25.07 4.85 13.49
N ALA A 969 26.31 4.42 13.22
CA ALA A 969 26.69 3.61 12.07
C ALA A 969 26.30 4.26 10.73
N PHE A 970 26.68 5.52 10.53
CA PHE A 970 26.47 6.25 9.28
C PHE A 970 27.79 6.68 8.65
N MET A 971 27.91 6.50 7.34
CA MET A 971 28.93 7.21 6.57
C MET A 971 28.53 8.69 6.51
N LEU A 972 29.48 9.62 6.69
CA LEU A 972 29.22 11.05 6.56
C LEU A 972 29.90 11.59 5.31
N GLN A 973 31.21 11.35 5.19
CA GLN A 973 32.02 11.92 4.11
C GLN A 973 33.19 11.05 3.71
N ILE A 974 33.52 11.08 2.42
CA ILE A 974 34.65 10.41 1.80
C ILE A 974 35.43 11.46 1.00
N VAL A 975 36.74 11.53 1.20
CA VAL A 975 37.62 12.45 0.46
C VAL A 975 38.77 11.67 -0.14
N ILE A 976 38.99 11.81 -1.44
CA ILE A 976 40.15 11.23 -2.13
C ILE A 976 40.99 12.34 -2.73
N SER A 977 42.30 12.30 -2.48
CA SER A 977 43.29 13.25 -2.98
C SER A 977 44.32 12.54 -3.85
N TYR A 978 44.49 13.02 -5.08
CA TYR A 978 45.35 12.42 -6.10
C TYR A 978 46.28 13.44 -6.75
N GLN A 979 47.59 13.18 -6.76
CA GLN A 979 48.59 14.08 -7.34
C GLN A 979 48.76 13.82 -8.85
N ARG A 980 47.99 14.54 -9.67
CA ARG A 980 47.92 14.32 -11.13
C ARG A 980 49.21 14.65 -11.86
N ARG A 981 49.99 15.64 -11.41
CA ARG A 981 51.22 16.09 -12.11
C ARG A 981 52.43 15.17 -11.92
N GLN A 982 52.39 14.28 -10.92
CA GLN A 982 53.42 13.24 -10.74
C GLN A 982 53.09 11.95 -11.50
N ALA A 983 51.83 11.78 -11.91
CA ALA A 983 51.38 10.63 -12.70
C ALA A 983 51.87 10.75 -14.16
N ASN A 984 52.06 9.59 -14.80
CA ASN A 984 52.46 9.56 -16.22
C ASN A 984 51.27 10.04 -17.08
N LYS A 985 51.48 10.96 -18.04
CA LYS A 985 50.38 11.65 -18.77
C LYS A 985 49.40 10.70 -19.48
N GLN A 986 49.82 9.49 -19.80
CA GLN A 986 49.01 8.47 -20.48
C GLN A 986 48.20 7.57 -19.52
N LEU A 987 48.49 7.59 -18.21
CA LEU A 987 47.91 6.71 -17.19
C LEU A 987 47.23 7.49 -16.05
N ALA A 988 47.17 8.82 -16.14
CA ALA A 988 46.60 9.67 -15.10
C ALA A 988 45.07 9.56 -15.10
N PHE A 989 44.50 9.10 -13.99
CA PHE A 989 43.05 8.99 -13.81
C PHE A 989 42.34 10.33 -13.85
N ASN A 990 41.14 10.34 -14.44
CA ASN A 990 40.21 11.47 -14.39
C ASN A 990 39.36 11.44 -13.11
N ALA A 991 38.70 12.55 -12.77
CA ALA A 991 37.93 12.65 -11.51
C ALA A 991 36.81 11.59 -11.41
N ASP A 992 36.07 11.36 -12.50
CA ASP A 992 34.98 10.38 -12.54
C ASP A 992 35.48 8.93 -12.45
N GLU A 993 36.66 8.64 -12.99
CA GLU A 993 37.27 7.31 -12.93
C GLU A 993 37.77 7.00 -11.51
N LEU A 994 38.36 7.99 -10.83
CA LEU A 994 38.73 7.91 -9.41
C LEU A 994 37.50 7.68 -8.52
N TYR A 995 36.41 8.39 -8.77
CA TYR A 995 35.14 8.20 -8.07
C TYR A 995 34.60 6.79 -8.26
N THR A 996 34.48 6.34 -9.52
CA THR A 996 33.88 5.05 -9.87
C THR A 996 34.66 3.90 -9.25
N ARG A 997 36.00 3.98 -9.29
CA ARG A 997 36.87 2.95 -8.73
C ARG A 997 36.79 2.88 -7.20
N LEU A 998 36.77 4.02 -6.53
CA LEU A 998 36.62 4.06 -5.06
C LEU A 998 35.26 3.49 -4.63
N MET A 999 34.19 3.83 -5.35
CA MET A 999 32.85 3.30 -5.09
C MET A 999 32.79 1.79 -5.32
N GLN A 1000 33.40 1.29 -6.40
CA GLN A 1000 33.51 -0.16 -6.64
C GLN A 1000 34.23 -0.90 -5.51
N GLU A 1001 35.31 -0.33 -4.94
CA GLU A 1001 36.00 -0.95 -3.79
C GLU A 1001 35.11 -0.99 -2.54
N LEU A 1002 34.38 0.08 -2.26
CA LEU A 1002 33.49 0.17 -1.09
C LEU A 1002 32.25 -0.73 -1.24
N ASP A 1003 31.70 -0.82 -2.44
CA ASP A 1003 30.56 -1.67 -2.77
C ASP A 1003 30.97 -3.16 -2.78
N ALA A 1004 32.16 -3.50 -3.27
CA ALA A 1004 32.72 -4.85 -3.19
C ALA A 1004 32.93 -5.31 -1.73
N ALA A 1005 33.28 -4.37 -0.85
CA ALA A 1005 33.40 -4.63 0.59
C ALA A 1005 32.04 -4.69 1.31
N LYS A 1006 30.92 -4.43 0.62
CA LYS A 1006 29.55 -4.43 1.15
C LYS A 1006 29.37 -3.57 2.42
N ILE A 1007 30.09 -2.45 2.47
CA ILE A 1007 30.12 -1.57 3.65
C ILE A 1007 28.78 -0.87 3.84
N PHE A 1008 28.13 -0.47 2.74
CA PHE A 1008 26.81 0.15 2.79
C PHE A 1008 25.78 -0.94 3.02
N THR A 1009 25.02 -0.83 4.11
CA THR A 1009 23.80 -1.60 4.25
C THR A 1009 22.84 -1.16 3.14
N PRO A 1010 22.20 -2.10 2.40
CA PRO A 1010 21.11 -1.72 1.52
C PRO A 1010 20.11 -0.96 2.39
N ALA A 1011 19.71 0.24 1.96
CA ALA A 1011 18.68 0.98 2.67
C ALA A 1011 17.54 0.00 2.93
N THR A 1012 17.20 -0.23 4.21
CA THR A 1012 15.90 -0.84 4.53
C THR A 1012 14.90 -0.10 3.65
N PRO A 1013 14.03 -0.78 2.89
CA PRO A 1013 13.02 -0.09 2.14
C PRO A 1013 12.19 0.66 3.19
N GLN A 1014 12.51 1.95 3.40
CA GLN A 1014 11.56 2.89 3.90
C GLN A 1014 10.44 2.74 2.89
N ARG A 1015 9.26 2.30 3.35
CA ARG A 1015 8.03 2.56 2.63
C ARG A 1015 8.04 4.06 2.37
N THR A 1016 8.53 4.45 1.20
CA THR A 1016 8.20 5.73 0.62
C THR A 1016 6.69 5.71 0.50
N PRO A 1017 5.93 6.58 1.19
CA PRO A 1017 4.67 6.96 0.59
C PRO A 1017 5.05 7.51 -0.78
N SER A 1018 4.42 6.94 -1.81
CA SER A 1018 4.45 7.33 -3.22
C SER A 1018 4.89 8.79 -3.42
N PRO A 1019 5.84 9.08 -4.32
CA PRO A 1019 6.16 10.46 -4.64
C PRO A 1019 4.88 11.13 -5.15
N ALA A 1020 4.45 12.19 -4.45
CA ALA A 1020 3.51 13.13 -5.04
C ALA A 1020 4.12 13.60 -6.37
N VAL A 1021 3.36 13.42 -7.44
CA VAL A 1021 3.68 13.81 -8.81
C VAL A 1021 4.17 15.26 -8.80
N GLU A 1022 5.48 15.47 -8.92
CA GLU A 1022 6.04 16.78 -9.22
C GLU A 1022 5.68 17.11 -10.66
N ASP A 1023 4.72 18.03 -10.77
CA ASP A 1023 4.24 18.66 -11.97
C ASP A 1023 5.41 19.31 -12.73
N LYS A 1024 5.93 18.62 -13.74
CA LYS A 1024 6.89 19.20 -14.70
C LYS A 1024 6.15 20.13 -15.65
N ARG A 1025 5.84 21.34 -15.19
CA ARG A 1025 5.56 22.51 -16.05
C ARG A 1025 6.24 23.76 -15.49
N ALA A 1026 7.56 23.82 -15.69
CA ALA A 1026 8.32 25.06 -15.73
C ALA A 1026 9.55 24.89 -16.66
N ASN A 1027 9.27 24.86 -17.97
CA ASN A 1027 10.03 25.52 -19.04
C ASN A 1027 9.31 25.31 -20.38
#